data_AF-A0AAN8ELW4-F1
#
_entry.id   AF-A0AAN8ELW4-F1
#
_cell.length_a   1.000
_cell.length_b   1.000
_cell.length_c   1.000
_cell.angle_alpha   90.00
_cell.angle_beta   90.00
_cell.angle_gamma   90.00
#
_symmetry.space_group_name_H-M   'P 1'
#
loop_
_entity.id
_entity.type
_entity.pdbx_description
1 polymer ?
#
loop_
_entity_poly.entity_id
_entity_poly.type
_entity_poly.pdbx_seq_one_letter_code
_entity_poly.pdbx_strand_id
1 'polypeptide(L)'
;MANTILSRQDSPEAGDQLLRLFANPFQSQIQINAFWASLALSLGVSAALALLFSLLRPRHSLVYAPRMKYADSAHALPPIGRGLFGWVKPVWSAREELIVEKLGLDAALFLRFTRMLRNIFVVLAVIGVGIMIPVNVTTGVSSIRPQDKSAVFAVMTPLYTFGQGLWAQVVVAYAIDLVVIYFIWHNYRKVQALRRKYFSSSEYQGSLSARSVLLRHIPSNLRNEEGILRITEEVNPTGALPIPIAIRNVKDIPELVEKHEETVRKLESILAKYLKNPDRLPAQRPMMKPPKTYKGPTTGGKVDAVDYYRKQIEILEQNINGMRSQVNGQDIMPFGFASWDHVAQAHTVAYAARKKSPQGTKIRIAPRPNDIIWQNMPLSRSTLRNKAFMNAVWVTVLTIFWTPINACLAVFLSNLSNLGSLWPSFERQLNENRAFWSIVQGIAAPAITSTVYLLLPIIFRRLQVRAGDVTKTARERHVLRNLFNFFLLNNLLIFSLFSAIWQFVTTVINDSNSEGVWQALQKGDFFVTVATSLCQSVSTFWVNWILQRNLGAAIDLAQLWTLFYQWFAKTFLAPTPRQYIEWTAPTQFQYASYYNYFLFYTAVSLCFATLQPIILVCTAIYFVMDSVLKKYLLMYVFVTKTESGGQMWRTLINRVIFSCIVADVIIGIVVKARGSWGMVFALLPLLVVLVGFKWYCMKTFDPDMDYYQRNAKLADDSSELGPSSKSVNRAAARFMHPVLDKKLMTPMVAAKARHAVQQIYAGRLGSEIDSGPPAFSDIPMQPLKQAGDPPQHQAFEAVPEGQLDYAFYKNRSDFGNVGGDRLSRYDMITSRPGTPASFGASRAPSPYTDLKSASPYGSRSASPAPIYRKEVGTKSSHPALRSQHSRYSSLAQIESNDDGDISMYPTHGPYTDPNDDRANLLTDVGPDLHTPNGQFMTMDRWRTPGATPHTPGDDPGSYDYFRSHGGLR
;
A
#
# COMPACT_ATOMS: atom_id res chain seq x y z
N MET A 1 -70.63 -13.57 -6.43
CA MET A 1 -69.42 -12.83 -6.00
C MET A 1 -68.75 -13.42 -4.73
N ALA A 2 -69.31 -14.43 -4.05
CA ALA A 2 -68.66 -15.01 -2.86
C ALA A 2 -67.43 -15.89 -3.17
N ASN A 3 -67.52 -16.76 -4.18
CA ASN A 3 -66.49 -17.79 -4.46
C ASN A 3 -65.12 -17.23 -4.91
N THR A 4 -65.03 -15.95 -5.27
CA THR A 4 -63.78 -15.24 -5.61
C THR A 4 -63.04 -14.66 -4.41
N ILE A 5 -63.57 -14.82 -3.18
CA ILE A 5 -62.90 -14.38 -1.94
C ILE A 5 -62.15 -15.56 -1.29
N LEU A 6 -62.73 -16.77 -1.31
CA LEU A 6 -62.14 -17.97 -0.70
C LEU A 6 -60.84 -18.42 -1.39
N SER A 7 -60.75 -18.32 -2.73
CA SER A 7 -59.55 -18.71 -3.48
C SER A 7 -58.30 -17.86 -3.21
N ARG A 8 -58.39 -16.85 -2.33
CA ARG A 8 -57.25 -16.02 -1.90
C ARG A 8 -56.51 -16.59 -0.69
N GLN A 9 -57.06 -17.60 0.01
CA GLN A 9 -56.44 -18.17 1.22
C GLN A 9 -55.50 -19.36 0.94
N ASP A 10 -55.61 -20.02 -0.22
CA ASP A 10 -54.75 -21.16 -0.60
C ASP A 10 -53.43 -20.75 -1.26
N SER A 11 -53.17 -19.44 -1.42
CA SER A 11 -51.84 -18.94 -1.77
C SER A 11 -50.99 -18.95 -0.50
N PRO A 12 -49.81 -19.61 -0.45
CA PRO A 12 -48.90 -19.40 0.67
C PRO A 12 -48.58 -17.89 0.73
N GLU A 13 -48.65 -17.29 1.91
CA GLU A 13 -48.41 -15.86 2.00
C GLU A 13 -47.03 -15.51 1.43
N ALA A 14 -46.93 -14.41 0.69
CA ALA A 14 -45.65 -13.99 0.11
C ALA A 14 -44.58 -13.76 1.20
N GLY A 15 -45.01 -13.53 2.45
CA GLY A 15 -44.21 -13.68 3.66
C GLY A 15 -43.61 -15.09 3.77
N ASP A 16 -44.42 -16.11 4.07
CA ASP A 16 -43.98 -17.52 4.21
C ASP A 16 -43.13 -18.03 3.05
N GLN A 17 -43.44 -17.65 1.81
CA GLN A 17 -42.63 -18.04 0.65
C GLN A 17 -41.25 -17.37 0.67
N LEU A 18 -41.17 -16.08 1.05
CA LEU A 18 -39.92 -15.38 1.34
C LEU A 18 -39.18 -16.00 2.53
N LEU A 19 -39.87 -16.43 3.59
CA LEU A 19 -39.26 -17.12 4.73
C LEU A 19 -38.63 -18.46 4.27
N ARG A 20 -39.33 -19.26 3.46
CA ARG A 20 -38.80 -20.54 2.94
C ARG A 20 -37.58 -20.34 2.03
N LEU A 21 -37.54 -19.27 1.24
CA LEU A 21 -36.39 -18.92 0.40
C LEU A 21 -35.16 -18.48 1.23
N PHE A 22 -35.37 -17.78 2.35
CA PHE A 22 -34.28 -17.44 3.29
C PHE A 22 -33.74 -18.65 4.08
N ALA A 23 -34.49 -19.75 4.19
CA ALA A 23 -34.02 -20.98 4.82
C ALA A 23 -32.92 -21.68 4.01
N ASN A 24 -33.05 -21.74 2.69
CA ASN A 24 -32.17 -22.52 1.80
C ASN A 24 -31.55 -21.68 0.66
N PRO A 25 -30.76 -20.62 0.97
CA PRO A 25 -30.16 -19.73 -0.03
C PRO A 25 -29.16 -20.39 -0.99
N PHE A 26 -28.69 -21.61 -0.70
CA PHE A 26 -27.62 -22.31 -1.43
C PHE A 26 -28.10 -23.62 -2.07
N GLN A 27 -29.35 -23.71 -2.51
CA GLN A 27 -29.94 -24.96 -3.01
C GLN A 27 -29.39 -25.46 -4.38
N SER A 28 -28.32 -24.86 -4.90
CA SER A 28 -27.47 -25.49 -5.90
C SER A 28 -26.73 -26.70 -5.29
N GLN A 29 -27.22 -27.92 -5.51
CA GLN A 29 -26.42 -29.11 -5.23
C GLN A 29 -25.20 -29.16 -6.17
N ILE A 30 -24.05 -28.66 -5.70
CA ILE A 30 -22.82 -28.60 -6.51
C ILE A 30 -22.27 -30.01 -6.67
N GLN A 31 -22.60 -30.64 -7.80
CA GLN A 31 -22.06 -31.93 -8.20
C GLN A 31 -20.52 -31.89 -8.27
N ILE A 32 -19.87 -33.02 -8.02
CA ILE A 32 -18.40 -33.19 -8.07
C ILE A 32 -17.82 -32.64 -9.39
N ASN A 33 -18.52 -32.88 -10.50
CA ASN A 33 -18.15 -32.39 -11.84
C ASN A 33 -18.05 -30.86 -11.91
N ALA A 34 -18.93 -30.12 -11.22
CA ALA A 34 -18.92 -28.66 -11.20
C ALA A 34 -17.74 -28.09 -10.39
N PHE A 35 -17.30 -28.77 -9.33
CA PHE A 35 -16.06 -28.40 -8.63
C PHE A 35 -14.83 -28.58 -9.53
N TRP A 36 -14.71 -29.72 -10.23
CA TRP A 36 -13.58 -29.95 -11.14
C TRP A 36 -13.60 -29.00 -12.35
N ALA A 37 -14.78 -28.67 -12.89
CA ALA A 37 -14.93 -27.64 -13.91
C ALA A 37 -14.51 -26.24 -13.39
N SER A 38 -14.91 -25.88 -12.18
CA SER A 38 -14.50 -24.63 -11.50
C SER A 38 -12.97 -24.58 -11.27
N LEU A 39 -12.35 -25.71 -10.92
CA LEU A 39 -10.90 -25.83 -10.73
C LEU A 39 -10.15 -25.67 -12.06
N ALA A 40 -10.57 -26.40 -13.10
CA ALA A 40 -9.99 -26.31 -14.43
C ALA A 40 -10.13 -24.89 -15.02
N LEU A 41 -11.30 -24.27 -14.89
CA LEU A 41 -11.56 -22.92 -15.37
C LEU A 41 -10.75 -21.86 -14.62
N SER A 42 -10.75 -21.90 -13.28
CA SER A 42 -10.05 -20.90 -12.46
C SER A 42 -8.52 -20.98 -12.61
N LEU A 43 -7.95 -22.18 -12.70
CA LEU A 43 -6.52 -22.36 -12.98
C LEU A 43 -6.17 -22.05 -14.44
N GLY A 44 -6.98 -22.52 -15.40
CA GLY A 44 -6.78 -22.29 -16.83
C GLY A 44 -6.81 -20.80 -17.21
N VAL A 45 -7.81 -20.05 -16.75
CA VAL A 45 -7.86 -18.60 -17.00
C VAL A 45 -6.80 -17.84 -16.21
N SER A 46 -6.40 -18.29 -15.01
CA SER A 46 -5.24 -17.71 -14.30
C SER A 46 -3.94 -17.89 -15.08
N ALA A 47 -3.72 -19.06 -15.69
CA ALA A 47 -2.57 -19.33 -16.55
C ALA A 47 -2.62 -18.48 -17.83
N ALA A 48 -3.78 -18.40 -18.49
CA ALA A 48 -3.97 -17.54 -19.66
C ALA A 48 -3.70 -16.05 -19.36
N LEU A 49 -4.16 -15.54 -18.20
CA LEU A 49 -3.86 -14.18 -17.74
C LEU A 49 -2.37 -13.97 -17.42
N ALA A 50 -1.68 -14.97 -16.88
CA ALA A 50 -0.23 -14.91 -16.65
C ALA A 50 0.60 -14.93 -17.95
N LEU A 51 0.14 -15.67 -18.97
CA LEU A 51 0.70 -15.66 -20.31
C LEU A 51 0.46 -14.31 -21.01
N LEU A 52 -0.78 -13.80 -20.99
CA LEU A 52 -1.15 -12.49 -21.52
C LEU A 52 -0.33 -11.37 -20.87
N PHE A 53 -0.20 -11.38 -19.54
CA PHE A 53 0.70 -10.48 -18.81
C PHE A 53 2.14 -10.58 -19.33
N SER A 54 2.67 -11.80 -19.50
CA SER A 54 4.04 -12.02 -19.96
C SER A 54 4.28 -11.53 -21.41
N LEU A 55 3.23 -11.49 -22.25
CA LEU A 55 3.23 -10.93 -23.61
C LEU A 55 3.07 -9.40 -23.65
N LEU A 56 2.21 -8.82 -22.80
CA LEU A 56 1.98 -7.37 -22.75
C LEU A 56 3.10 -6.61 -22.03
N ARG A 57 3.74 -7.25 -21.04
CA ARG A 57 4.77 -6.67 -20.17
C ARG A 57 5.94 -6.02 -20.90
N PRO A 58 6.57 -6.62 -21.93
CA PRO A 58 7.66 -5.97 -22.67
C PRO A 58 7.22 -4.72 -23.43
N ARG A 59 5.95 -4.66 -23.87
CA ARG A 59 5.39 -3.55 -24.65
C ARG A 59 4.94 -2.36 -23.78
N HIS A 60 4.50 -2.61 -22.54
CA HIS A 60 3.96 -1.58 -21.64
C HIS A 60 4.75 -1.44 -20.33
N SER A 61 6.06 -1.19 -20.46
CA SER A 61 6.99 -1.01 -19.32
C SER A 61 6.60 0.11 -18.35
N LEU A 62 5.94 1.18 -18.82
CA LEU A 62 5.44 2.28 -17.98
C LEU A 62 4.43 1.81 -16.92
N VAL A 63 3.63 0.77 -17.20
CA VAL A 63 2.61 0.26 -16.27
C VAL A 63 3.13 -0.95 -15.50
N TYR A 64 3.81 -1.87 -16.17
CA TYR A 64 4.27 -3.12 -15.57
C TYR A 64 5.65 -3.07 -14.90
N ALA A 65 6.41 -1.98 -15.05
CA ALA A 65 7.70 -1.78 -14.42
C ALA A 65 8.06 -0.30 -14.07
N PRO A 66 7.12 0.59 -13.64
CA PRO A 66 7.44 1.99 -13.34
C PRO A 66 8.56 2.13 -12.29
N ARG A 67 8.65 1.23 -11.31
CA ARG A 67 9.72 1.30 -10.29
C ARG A 67 11.13 1.11 -10.86
N MET A 68 11.30 0.34 -11.94
CA MET A 68 12.59 0.23 -12.63
C MET A 68 13.03 1.56 -13.26
N LYS A 69 12.08 2.41 -13.67
CA LYS A 69 12.35 3.66 -14.38
C LYS A 69 12.66 4.83 -13.45
N TYR A 70 12.03 4.87 -12.27
CA TYR A 70 12.10 6.05 -11.38
C TYR A 70 12.95 5.87 -10.11
N ALA A 71 13.36 4.64 -9.78
CA ALA A 71 14.21 4.39 -8.61
C ALA A 71 15.54 5.16 -8.70
N ASP A 72 15.94 5.78 -7.60
CA ASP A 72 17.31 6.30 -7.46
C ASP A 72 18.32 5.14 -7.49
N SER A 73 19.57 5.42 -7.87
CA SER A 73 20.63 4.40 -8.05
C SER A 73 20.83 3.50 -6.83
N ALA A 74 20.65 4.02 -5.61
CA ALA A 74 20.71 3.25 -4.37
C ALA A 74 19.56 2.22 -4.23
N HIS A 75 18.36 2.54 -4.72
CA HIS A 75 17.17 1.68 -4.65
C HIS A 75 16.92 0.88 -5.95
N ALA A 76 17.80 1.00 -6.95
CA ALA A 76 17.68 0.34 -8.25
C ALA A 76 17.58 -1.19 -8.12
N LEU A 77 16.55 -1.76 -8.74
CA LEU A 77 16.18 -3.17 -8.62
C LEU A 77 16.94 -4.06 -9.61
N PRO A 78 17.01 -5.39 -9.39
CA PRO A 78 17.61 -6.31 -10.36
C PRO A 78 16.96 -6.16 -11.74
N PRO A 79 17.75 -5.99 -12.82
CA PRO A 79 17.23 -5.76 -14.15
C PRO A 79 16.44 -6.98 -14.64
N ILE A 80 15.43 -6.70 -15.44
CA ILE A 80 14.47 -7.69 -15.94
C ILE A 80 14.70 -7.96 -17.42
N GLY A 81 14.89 -9.23 -17.77
CA GLY A 81 15.00 -9.66 -19.17
C GLY A 81 13.72 -9.35 -19.97
N ARG A 82 13.90 -9.08 -21.27
CA ARG A 82 12.80 -8.83 -22.22
C ARG A 82 11.98 -10.09 -22.57
N GLY A 83 12.55 -11.29 -22.40
CA GLY A 83 11.86 -12.56 -22.67
C GLY A 83 10.69 -12.82 -21.72
N LEU A 84 9.69 -13.58 -22.19
CA LEU A 84 8.37 -13.76 -21.56
C LEU A 84 8.45 -14.14 -20.06
N PHE A 85 9.23 -15.17 -19.73
CA PHE A 85 9.44 -15.63 -18.35
C PHE A 85 10.66 -15.02 -17.66
N GLY A 86 11.32 -14.01 -18.27
CA GLY A 86 12.52 -13.35 -17.77
C GLY A 86 12.35 -12.60 -16.44
N TRP A 87 11.12 -12.51 -15.93
CA TRP A 87 10.80 -11.98 -14.60
C TRP A 87 10.86 -13.03 -13.48
N VAL A 88 10.67 -14.32 -13.79
CA VAL A 88 10.51 -15.37 -12.78
C VAL A 88 11.82 -15.59 -11.99
N LYS A 89 12.96 -15.66 -12.68
CA LYS A 89 14.28 -15.85 -12.05
C LYS A 89 14.66 -14.69 -11.10
N PRO A 90 14.55 -13.40 -11.48
CA PRO A 90 14.71 -12.27 -10.54
C PRO A 90 13.72 -12.29 -9.37
N VAL A 91 12.43 -12.57 -9.61
CA VAL A 91 11.42 -12.60 -8.54
C VAL A 91 11.68 -13.74 -7.56
N TRP A 92 12.05 -14.94 -8.00
CA TRP A 92 12.37 -16.04 -7.10
C TRP A 92 13.63 -15.73 -6.29
N SER A 93 14.74 -15.41 -6.97
CA SER A 93 16.07 -15.25 -6.36
C SER A 93 16.24 -14.04 -5.43
N ALA A 94 15.40 -13.00 -5.55
CA ALA A 94 15.50 -11.79 -4.73
C ALA A 94 15.46 -12.12 -3.21
N ARG A 95 16.60 -11.94 -2.53
CA ARG A 95 16.78 -12.17 -1.10
C ARG A 95 16.03 -11.13 -0.26
N GLU A 96 15.61 -11.52 0.93
CA GLU A 96 14.78 -10.67 1.80
C GLU A 96 15.51 -9.40 2.29
N GLU A 97 16.82 -9.43 2.46
CA GLU A 97 17.60 -8.27 2.90
C GLU A 97 17.63 -7.16 1.84
N LEU A 98 17.88 -7.52 0.58
CA LEU A 98 17.79 -6.64 -0.58
C LEU A 98 16.36 -6.07 -0.74
N ILE A 99 15.34 -6.83 -0.32
CA ILE A 99 13.95 -6.36 -0.31
C ILE A 99 13.73 -5.30 0.79
N VAL A 100 14.25 -5.49 2.01
CA VAL A 100 14.16 -4.48 3.09
C VAL A 100 14.83 -3.17 2.66
N GLU A 101 16.02 -3.26 2.08
CA GLU A 101 16.81 -2.11 1.60
C GLU A 101 16.12 -1.34 0.46
N LYS A 102 15.69 -2.05 -0.59
CA LYS A 102 15.20 -1.43 -1.84
C LYS A 102 13.69 -1.20 -1.90
N LEU A 103 12.90 -1.96 -1.14
CA LEU A 103 11.43 -1.80 -1.09
C LEU A 103 10.92 -1.20 0.23
N GLY A 104 11.73 -1.18 1.30
CA GLY A 104 11.29 -0.76 2.63
C GLY A 104 10.86 -1.92 3.53
N LEU A 105 10.73 -1.64 4.84
CA LEU A 105 10.44 -2.65 5.84
C LEU A 105 8.98 -3.13 5.74
N ASP A 106 8.03 -2.25 5.44
CA ASP A 106 6.61 -2.63 5.33
C ASP A 106 6.38 -3.62 4.18
N ALA A 107 7.07 -3.45 3.05
CA ALA A 107 6.98 -4.34 1.89
C ALA A 107 7.61 -5.72 2.18
N ALA A 108 8.78 -5.74 2.84
CA ALA A 108 9.42 -6.98 3.28
C ALA A 108 8.53 -7.77 4.26
N LEU A 109 7.85 -7.07 5.18
CA LEU A 109 6.96 -7.68 6.17
C LEU A 109 5.65 -8.20 5.55
N PHE A 110 5.10 -7.52 4.54
CA PHE A 110 3.99 -8.05 3.76
C PHE A 110 4.37 -9.37 3.08
N LEU A 111 5.51 -9.38 2.38
CA LEU A 111 6.01 -10.59 1.70
C LEU A 111 6.41 -11.70 2.70
N ARG A 112 6.81 -11.36 3.94
CA ARG A 112 6.97 -12.34 5.01
C ARG A 112 5.63 -12.89 5.51
N PHE A 113 4.62 -12.05 5.65
CA PHE A 113 3.28 -12.47 6.06
C PHE A 113 2.66 -13.44 5.05
N THR A 114 2.69 -13.13 3.75
CA THR A 114 2.19 -14.06 2.71
C THR A 114 2.96 -15.38 2.68
N ARG A 115 4.30 -15.35 2.85
CA ARG A 115 5.12 -16.58 2.97
C ARG A 115 4.80 -17.39 4.23
N MET A 116 4.49 -16.74 5.36
CA MET A 116 4.06 -17.40 6.58
C MET A 116 2.72 -18.11 6.39
N LEU A 117 1.71 -17.42 5.84
CA LEU A 117 0.39 -18.01 5.56
C LEU A 117 0.50 -19.18 4.57
N ARG A 118 1.26 -19.02 3.48
CA ARG A 118 1.55 -20.10 2.53
C ARG A 118 2.15 -21.33 3.22
N ASN A 119 3.18 -21.13 4.05
CA ASN A 119 3.86 -22.25 4.71
C ASN A 119 2.94 -22.94 5.75
N ILE A 120 2.08 -22.18 6.46
CA ILE A 120 1.02 -22.72 7.31
C ILE A 120 0.08 -23.59 6.45
N PHE A 121 -0.55 -23.02 5.43
CA PHE A 121 -1.58 -23.73 4.65
C PHE A 121 -1.05 -24.92 3.85
N VAL A 122 0.21 -24.92 3.42
CA VAL A 122 0.84 -26.12 2.83
C VAL A 122 0.96 -27.25 3.86
N VAL A 123 1.38 -26.97 5.10
CA VAL A 123 1.45 -28.00 6.16
C VAL A 123 0.05 -28.44 6.59
N LEU A 124 -0.90 -27.51 6.74
CA LEU A 124 -2.29 -27.85 7.08
C LEU A 124 -2.97 -28.65 5.96
N ALA A 125 -2.67 -28.39 4.68
CA ALA A 125 -3.18 -29.19 3.56
C ALA A 125 -2.69 -30.65 3.62
N VAL A 126 -1.42 -30.88 3.98
CA VAL A 126 -0.89 -32.24 4.20
C VAL A 126 -1.61 -32.94 5.36
N ILE A 127 -1.85 -32.24 6.48
CA ILE A 127 -2.60 -32.77 7.63
C ILE A 127 -4.07 -33.08 7.24
N GLY A 128 -4.74 -32.17 6.53
CA GLY A 128 -6.13 -32.34 6.11
C GLY A 128 -6.33 -33.49 5.11
N VAL A 129 -5.44 -33.63 4.14
CA VAL A 129 -5.50 -34.72 3.15
C VAL A 129 -5.02 -36.05 3.74
N GLY A 130 -3.97 -36.03 4.58
CA GLY A 130 -3.37 -37.25 5.14
C GLY A 130 -4.11 -37.86 6.34
N ILE A 131 -4.86 -37.06 7.11
CA ILE A 131 -5.54 -37.51 8.34
C ILE A 131 -7.07 -37.36 8.22
N MET A 132 -7.58 -36.16 7.95
CA MET A 132 -9.02 -35.91 8.04
C MET A 132 -9.83 -36.58 6.92
N ILE A 133 -9.36 -36.55 5.67
CA ILE A 133 -10.08 -37.20 4.56
C ILE A 133 -10.16 -38.73 4.79
N PRO A 134 -9.08 -39.47 5.09
CA PRO A 134 -9.16 -40.90 5.40
C PRO A 134 -10.06 -41.24 6.58
N VAL A 135 -10.02 -40.49 7.69
CA VAL A 135 -10.88 -40.75 8.85
C VAL A 135 -12.36 -40.52 8.53
N ASN A 136 -12.70 -39.41 7.86
CA ASN A 136 -14.09 -39.11 7.48
C ASN A 136 -14.64 -40.15 6.49
N VAL A 137 -13.83 -40.59 5.52
CA VAL A 137 -14.23 -41.64 4.55
C VAL A 137 -14.39 -43.00 5.22
N THR A 138 -13.39 -43.48 5.96
CA THR A 138 -13.44 -44.80 6.62
C THR A 138 -14.60 -44.94 7.62
N THR A 139 -14.95 -43.87 8.34
CA THR A 139 -16.07 -43.87 9.30
C THR A 139 -17.42 -43.48 8.70
N GLY A 140 -17.45 -42.82 7.54
CA GLY A 140 -18.68 -42.41 6.85
C GLY A 140 -19.22 -43.42 5.83
N VAL A 141 -18.36 -44.26 5.21
CA VAL A 141 -18.74 -45.20 4.13
C VAL A 141 -19.78 -46.23 4.58
N SER A 142 -19.77 -46.66 5.85
CA SER A 142 -20.77 -47.57 6.43
C SER A 142 -22.20 -47.00 6.48
N SER A 143 -22.37 -45.69 6.29
CA SER A 143 -23.64 -44.98 6.46
C SER A 143 -24.31 -44.59 5.13
N ILE A 144 -23.78 -45.03 3.97
CA ILE A 144 -24.12 -44.51 2.64
C ILE A 144 -24.63 -45.64 1.73
N ARG A 145 -25.73 -45.39 1.00
CA ARG A 145 -26.27 -46.32 0.00
C ARG A 145 -25.44 -46.27 -1.29
N PRO A 146 -25.09 -47.42 -1.90
CA PRO A 146 -24.07 -47.48 -2.98
C PRO A 146 -24.46 -46.87 -4.34
N GLN A 147 -25.63 -46.24 -4.47
CA GLN A 147 -26.08 -45.61 -5.72
C GLN A 147 -25.68 -44.12 -5.84
N ASP A 148 -25.51 -43.40 -4.73
CA ASP A 148 -25.24 -41.94 -4.74
C ASP A 148 -23.77 -41.59 -4.99
N LYS A 149 -23.32 -41.78 -6.24
CA LYS A 149 -21.97 -41.34 -6.71
C LYS A 149 -21.76 -39.83 -6.59
N SER A 150 -22.82 -39.05 -6.37
CA SER A 150 -22.81 -37.62 -6.06
C SER A 150 -22.27 -37.30 -4.65
N ALA A 151 -22.30 -38.24 -3.72
CA ALA A 151 -22.10 -37.99 -2.29
C ALA A 151 -20.65 -37.70 -1.87
N VAL A 152 -19.64 -37.89 -2.73
CA VAL A 152 -18.20 -37.85 -2.38
C VAL A 152 -17.81 -36.62 -1.56
N PHE A 153 -18.34 -35.43 -1.91
CA PHE A 153 -18.08 -34.20 -1.15
C PHE A 153 -18.56 -34.26 0.30
N ALA A 154 -19.71 -34.88 0.55
CA ALA A 154 -20.33 -35.03 1.87
C ALA A 154 -19.73 -36.19 2.70
N VAL A 155 -19.09 -37.18 2.06
CA VAL A 155 -18.33 -38.24 2.77
C VAL A 155 -17.00 -37.70 3.32
N MET A 156 -16.43 -36.69 2.66
CA MET A 156 -15.22 -35.99 3.13
C MET A 156 -15.50 -35.02 4.29
N THR A 157 -16.78 -34.75 4.55
CA THR A 157 -17.29 -33.93 5.66
C THR A 157 -17.57 -34.81 6.88
N PRO A 158 -17.42 -34.34 8.14
CA PRO A 158 -17.74 -35.14 9.34
C PRO A 158 -19.23 -35.49 9.54
N LEU A 159 -20.09 -35.20 8.56
CA LEU A 159 -21.55 -35.32 8.62
C LEU A 159 -22.07 -36.73 8.95
N TYR A 160 -21.35 -37.76 8.51
CA TYR A 160 -21.68 -39.17 8.74
C TYR A 160 -20.81 -39.84 9.82
N THR A 161 -19.95 -39.06 10.49
CA THR A 161 -19.01 -39.56 11.49
C THR A 161 -19.65 -39.52 12.88
N PHE A 162 -19.54 -40.62 13.61
CA PHE A 162 -20.12 -40.80 14.95
C PHE A 162 -19.13 -41.51 15.88
N GLY A 163 -19.34 -41.41 17.20
CA GLY A 163 -18.54 -42.12 18.19
C GLY A 163 -17.05 -41.75 18.15
N GLN A 164 -16.17 -42.76 18.06
CA GLN A 164 -14.73 -42.58 18.19
C GLN A 164 -14.11 -41.70 17.09
N GLY A 165 -14.67 -41.68 15.88
CA GLY A 165 -14.16 -40.86 14.76
C GLY A 165 -14.12 -39.36 15.06
N LEU A 166 -14.99 -38.87 15.94
CA LEU A 166 -15.06 -37.45 16.32
C LEU A 166 -13.83 -36.98 17.10
N TRP A 167 -13.09 -37.87 17.77
CA TRP A 167 -11.82 -37.51 18.43
C TRP A 167 -10.76 -37.03 17.44
N ALA A 168 -10.80 -37.47 16.18
CA ALA A 168 -9.87 -36.98 15.15
C ALA A 168 -10.04 -35.47 14.90
N GLN A 169 -11.25 -34.92 15.01
CA GLN A 169 -11.49 -33.48 14.89
C GLN A 169 -10.77 -32.70 16.00
N VAL A 170 -10.82 -33.21 17.24
CA VAL A 170 -10.15 -32.62 18.40
C VAL A 170 -8.63 -32.71 18.24
N VAL A 171 -8.10 -33.88 17.89
CA VAL A 171 -6.66 -34.09 17.67
C VAL A 171 -6.12 -33.21 16.54
N VAL A 172 -6.88 -33.04 15.45
CA VAL A 172 -6.46 -32.18 14.32
C VAL A 172 -6.61 -30.70 14.65
N ALA A 173 -7.55 -30.27 15.51
CA ALA A 173 -7.55 -28.90 16.05
C ALA A 173 -6.24 -28.60 16.80
N TYR A 174 -5.83 -29.47 17.74
CA TYR A 174 -4.54 -29.36 18.42
C TYR A 174 -3.34 -29.32 17.45
N ALA A 175 -3.38 -30.10 16.36
CA ALA A 175 -2.34 -30.08 15.33
C ALA A 175 -2.33 -28.77 14.52
N ILE A 176 -3.50 -28.23 14.15
CA ILE A 176 -3.64 -26.95 13.44
C ILE A 176 -3.01 -25.83 14.26
N ASP A 177 -3.36 -25.72 15.54
CA ASP A 177 -2.89 -24.61 16.37
C ASP A 177 -1.43 -24.73 16.80
N LEU A 178 -0.91 -25.95 17.00
CA LEU A 178 0.53 -26.14 17.18
C LEU A 178 1.31 -25.65 15.95
N VAL A 179 0.85 -25.98 14.73
CA VAL A 179 1.45 -25.51 13.47
C VAL A 179 1.36 -23.98 13.33
N VAL A 180 0.20 -23.38 13.63
CA VAL A 180 0.01 -21.93 13.57
C VAL A 180 0.88 -21.20 14.60
N ILE A 181 0.89 -21.64 15.86
CA ILE A 181 1.73 -21.10 16.94
C ILE A 181 3.20 -21.17 16.56
N TYR A 182 3.68 -22.32 16.06
CA TYR A 182 5.06 -22.52 15.64
C TYR A 182 5.47 -21.54 14.52
N PHE A 183 4.68 -21.45 13.44
CA PHE A 183 5.00 -20.56 12.32
C PHE A 183 4.89 -19.08 12.69
N ILE A 184 3.94 -18.70 13.55
CA ILE A 184 3.86 -17.34 14.10
C ILE A 184 5.10 -17.04 14.95
N TRP A 185 5.46 -17.91 15.90
CA TRP A 185 6.61 -17.72 16.79
C TRP A 185 7.92 -17.59 16.03
N HIS A 186 8.18 -18.49 15.07
CA HIS A 186 9.37 -18.42 14.22
C HIS A 186 9.44 -17.08 13.47
N ASN A 187 8.34 -16.67 12.83
CA ASN A 187 8.31 -15.41 12.10
C ASN A 187 8.40 -14.20 13.03
N TYR A 188 7.83 -14.24 14.23
CA TYR A 188 7.92 -13.14 15.19
C TYR A 188 9.38 -12.85 15.58
N ARG A 189 10.17 -13.89 15.88
CA ARG A 189 11.60 -13.74 16.20
C ARG A 189 12.39 -13.16 15.00
N LYS A 190 12.08 -13.58 13.77
CA LYS A 190 12.69 -13.00 12.56
C LYS A 190 12.25 -11.54 12.31
N VAL A 191 10.99 -11.20 12.56
CA VAL A 191 10.46 -9.81 12.45
C VAL A 191 11.07 -8.88 13.51
N GLN A 192 11.25 -9.36 14.74
CA GLN A 192 11.98 -8.66 15.79
C GLN A 192 13.42 -8.37 15.35
N ALA A 193 14.14 -9.36 14.81
CA ALA A 193 15.50 -9.19 14.31
C ALA A 193 15.59 -8.21 13.12
N LEU A 194 14.67 -8.29 12.15
CA LEU A 194 14.59 -7.36 11.03
C LEU A 194 14.30 -5.92 11.49
N ARG A 195 13.43 -5.74 12.50
CA ARG A 195 13.13 -4.42 13.06
C ARG A 195 14.29 -3.86 13.90
N ARG A 196 15.08 -4.72 14.56
CA ARG A 196 16.37 -4.34 15.16
C ARG A 196 17.38 -3.88 14.09
N LYS A 197 17.55 -4.65 13.00
CA LYS A 197 18.42 -4.26 11.86
C LYS A 197 17.98 -2.97 11.17
N TYR A 198 16.66 -2.72 11.09
CA TYR A 198 16.10 -1.45 10.61
C TYR A 198 16.42 -0.29 11.57
N PHE A 199 16.29 -0.46 12.88
CA PHE A 199 16.66 0.58 13.84
C PHE A 199 18.15 0.91 13.85
N SER A 200 19.04 -0.04 13.56
CA SER A 200 20.48 0.23 13.37
C SER A 200 20.83 0.78 11.98
N SER A 201 19.88 0.95 11.07
CA SER A 201 20.16 1.51 9.74
C SER A 201 20.52 2.99 9.80
N SER A 202 21.41 3.43 8.91
CA SER A 202 21.79 4.84 8.75
C SER A 202 20.60 5.73 8.40
N GLU A 203 19.64 5.23 7.61
CA GLU A 203 18.37 5.92 7.33
C GLU A 203 17.58 6.20 8.62
N TYR A 204 17.45 5.21 9.51
CA TYR A 204 16.70 5.39 10.76
C TYR A 204 17.46 6.25 11.77
N GLN A 205 18.76 6.00 11.95
CA GLN A 205 19.62 6.78 12.86
C GLN A 205 19.80 8.24 12.40
N GLY A 206 19.76 8.50 11.09
CA GLY A 206 19.73 9.85 10.51
C GLY A 206 18.33 10.49 10.50
N SER A 207 17.26 9.72 10.70
CA SER A 207 15.89 10.26 10.66
C SER A 207 15.58 11.08 11.90
N LEU A 208 15.21 12.35 11.66
CA LEU A 208 14.75 13.24 12.72
C LEU A 208 13.54 12.67 13.49
N SER A 209 12.66 11.90 12.85
CA SER A 209 11.51 11.27 13.54
C SER A 209 11.92 10.22 14.58
N ALA A 210 13.04 9.52 14.39
CA ALA A 210 13.59 8.57 15.36
C ALA A 210 14.29 9.28 16.53
N ARG A 211 14.85 10.47 16.27
CA ARG A 211 15.50 11.36 17.25
C ARG A 211 14.52 12.20 18.07
N SER A 212 13.23 12.15 17.77
CA SER A 212 12.24 13.03 18.36
C SER A 212 11.08 12.31 19.03
N VAL A 213 10.47 13.04 19.95
CA VAL A 213 9.32 12.62 20.74
C VAL A 213 8.23 13.68 20.59
N LEU A 214 7.02 13.21 20.29
CA LEU A 214 5.81 14.00 20.17
C LEU A 214 5.12 14.08 21.54
N LEU A 215 4.85 15.32 21.98
CA LEU A 215 4.08 15.66 23.18
C LEU A 215 2.67 16.09 22.77
N ARG A 216 1.64 15.55 23.43
CA ARG A 216 0.23 15.90 23.16
C ARG A 216 -0.58 16.16 24.42
N HIS A 217 -1.52 17.11 24.32
CA HIS A 217 -2.37 17.59 25.41
C HIS A 217 -1.58 18.37 26.47
N ILE A 218 -0.71 19.26 26.01
CA ILE A 218 0.05 20.20 26.85
C ILE A 218 -0.95 21.21 27.47
N PRO A 219 -0.95 21.40 28.81
CA PRO A 219 -1.84 22.36 29.46
C PRO A 219 -1.49 23.79 29.04
N SER A 220 -2.48 24.70 29.06
CA SER A 220 -2.35 26.11 28.66
C SER A 220 -1.08 26.78 29.20
N ASN A 221 -0.82 26.59 30.49
CA ASN A 221 0.23 27.27 31.24
C ASN A 221 1.65 26.80 30.88
N LEU A 222 1.78 25.72 30.10
CA LEU A 222 3.06 25.13 29.67
C LEU A 222 3.20 25.08 28.14
N ARG A 223 2.40 25.84 27.38
CA ARG A 223 2.51 25.93 25.91
C ARG A 223 3.64 26.84 25.42
N ASN A 224 4.76 26.85 26.13
CA ASN A 224 5.99 27.55 25.75
C ASN A 224 7.11 26.52 25.53
N GLU A 225 8.20 26.94 24.89
CA GLU A 225 9.36 26.05 24.66
C GLU A 225 10.00 25.57 25.98
N GLU A 226 10.10 26.47 26.99
CA GLU A 226 10.42 26.09 28.37
C GLU A 226 9.44 25.08 28.97
N GLY A 227 8.14 25.23 28.70
CA GLY A 227 7.10 24.34 29.24
C GLY A 227 7.22 22.93 28.66
N ILE A 228 7.56 22.81 27.38
CA ILE A 228 7.92 21.54 26.75
C ILE A 228 9.17 20.94 27.42
N LEU A 229 10.21 21.74 27.64
CA LEU A 229 11.47 21.29 28.26
C LEU A 229 11.23 20.74 29.68
N ARG A 230 10.55 21.49 30.56
CA ARG A 230 10.20 21.06 31.92
C ARG A 230 9.38 19.76 31.94
N ILE A 231 8.42 19.60 31.02
CA ILE A 231 7.62 18.36 30.88
C ILE A 231 8.48 17.17 30.42
N THR A 232 9.49 17.38 29.57
CA THR A 232 10.42 16.31 29.18
C THR A 232 11.41 15.95 30.29
N GLU A 233 11.86 16.94 31.05
CA GLU A 233 12.83 16.79 32.15
C GLU A 233 12.26 15.93 33.30
N GLU A 234 10.98 16.14 33.68
CA GLU A 234 10.23 15.32 34.67
C GLU A 234 10.28 13.80 34.39
N VAL A 235 10.59 13.40 33.15
CA VAL A 235 10.62 12.01 32.68
C VAL A 235 11.96 11.60 32.08
N ASN A 236 12.99 12.46 32.05
CA ASN A 236 14.26 12.18 31.40
C ASN A 236 15.21 11.36 32.30
N PRO A 237 15.54 10.10 31.96
CA PRO A 237 16.49 9.30 32.73
C PRO A 237 17.94 9.44 32.24
N THR A 238 18.21 10.38 31.31
CA THR A 238 19.41 10.38 30.45
C THR A 238 20.29 11.63 30.58
N GLY A 239 19.93 12.58 31.45
CA GLY A 239 20.62 13.87 31.63
C GLY A 239 20.50 14.85 30.46
N ALA A 240 20.72 14.40 29.22
CA ALA A 240 20.73 15.21 28.01
C ALA A 240 19.41 15.97 27.78
N LEU A 241 19.51 17.31 27.76
CA LEU A 241 18.40 18.22 27.50
C LEU A 241 17.94 18.15 26.04
N PRO A 242 16.63 18.04 25.76
CA PRO A 242 16.12 18.10 24.39
C PRO A 242 16.02 19.53 23.87
N ILE A 243 15.99 19.62 22.54
CA ILE A 243 15.57 20.79 21.77
C ILE A 243 14.04 20.83 21.77
N PRO A 244 13.37 21.79 22.44
CA PRO A 244 11.92 21.96 22.38
C PRO A 244 11.50 22.56 21.03
N ILE A 245 10.31 22.20 20.54
CA ILE A 245 9.72 22.73 19.31
C ILE A 245 8.25 23.02 19.57
N ALA A 246 7.94 24.30 19.79
CA ALA A 246 6.57 24.79 19.90
C ALA A 246 5.92 24.95 18.51
N ILE A 247 4.66 24.55 18.37
CA ILE A 247 3.94 24.55 17.09
C ILE A 247 2.87 25.63 17.14
N ARG A 248 3.00 26.65 16.28
CA ARG A 248 2.06 27.78 16.19
C ARG A 248 0.76 27.37 15.48
N ASN A 249 -0.33 28.03 15.83
CA ASN A 249 -1.62 27.83 15.19
C ASN A 249 -1.63 28.41 13.76
N VAL A 250 -1.93 27.56 12.77
CA VAL A 250 -1.94 27.94 11.34
C VAL A 250 -3.34 28.31 10.81
N LYS A 251 -4.37 28.36 11.68
CA LYS A 251 -5.75 28.71 11.32
C LYS A 251 -6.19 27.98 10.03
N ASP A 252 -6.74 28.71 9.06
CA ASP A 252 -7.41 28.16 7.88
C ASP A 252 -6.50 28.12 6.63
N ILE A 253 -5.22 28.46 6.76
CA ILE A 253 -4.22 28.36 5.68
C ILE A 253 -4.24 26.97 4.99
N PRO A 254 -4.36 25.83 5.72
CA PRO A 254 -4.45 24.51 5.07
C PRO A 254 -5.67 24.35 4.16
N GLU A 255 -6.82 24.93 4.54
CA GLU A 255 -8.04 24.87 3.75
C GLU A 255 -7.98 25.81 2.53
N LEU A 256 -7.34 26.99 2.66
CA LEU A 256 -7.11 27.86 1.50
C LEU A 256 -6.13 27.24 0.49
N VAL A 257 -5.10 26.52 0.96
CA VAL A 257 -4.16 25.81 0.07
C VAL A 257 -4.83 24.62 -0.62
N GLU A 258 -5.69 23.87 0.07
CA GLU A 258 -6.51 22.82 -0.57
C GLU A 258 -7.48 23.40 -1.62
N LYS A 259 -8.13 24.54 -1.32
CA LYS A 259 -8.96 25.29 -2.29
C LYS A 259 -8.15 25.81 -3.47
N HIS A 260 -6.94 26.31 -3.26
CA HIS A 260 -6.02 26.76 -4.33
C HIS A 260 -5.67 25.60 -5.26
N GLU A 261 -5.27 24.46 -4.70
CA GLU A 261 -4.91 23.26 -5.47
C GLU A 261 -6.10 22.68 -6.27
N GLU A 262 -7.31 22.70 -5.71
CA GLU A 262 -8.53 22.38 -6.47
C GLU A 262 -8.80 23.38 -7.61
N THR A 263 -8.62 24.67 -7.35
CA THR A 263 -8.91 25.76 -8.30
C THR A 263 -7.96 25.73 -9.50
N VAL A 264 -6.67 25.49 -9.25
CA VAL A 264 -5.65 25.26 -10.30
C VAL A 264 -5.99 24.01 -11.13
N ARG A 265 -6.33 22.89 -10.50
CA ARG A 265 -6.75 21.67 -11.22
C ARG A 265 -8.02 21.85 -12.06
N LYS A 266 -8.98 22.66 -11.60
CA LYS A 266 -10.18 23.03 -12.36
C LYS A 266 -9.81 23.85 -13.60
N LEU A 267 -8.97 24.89 -13.44
CA LEU A 267 -8.43 25.69 -14.53
C LEU A 267 -7.72 24.81 -15.59
N GLU A 268 -6.80 23.94 -15.16
CA GLU A 268 -6.09 23.01 -16.06
C GLU A 268 -7.04 22.09 -16.84
N SER A 269 -8.09 21.58 -16.19
CA SER A 269 -9.08 20.70 -16.84
C SER A 269 -9.95 21.38 -17.90
N ILE A 270 -10.06 22.72 -17.83
CA ILE A 270 -10.74 23.55 -18.83
C ILE A 270 -9.76 23.93 -19.94
N LEU A 271 -8.55 24.34 -19.55
CA LEU A 271 -7.49 24.76 -20.45
C LEU A 271 -7.04 23.60 -21.38
N ALA A 272 -6.91 22.39 -20.86
CA ALA A 272 -6.61 21.18 -21.65
C ALA A 272 -7.73 20.78 -22.63
N LYS A 273 -9.00 21.13 -22.35
CA LYS A 273 -10.12 20.92 -23.28
C LYS A 273 -10.16 21.98 -24.38
N TYR A 274 -9.95 23.24 -24.01
CA TYR A 274 -9.98 24.36 -24.95
C TYR A 274 -8.78 24.34 -25.92
N LEU A 275 -7.59 24.01 -25.40
CA LEU A 275 -6.34 23.99 -26.16
C LEU A 275 -6.00 22.61 -26.75
N LYS A 276 -7.00 21.74 -26.98
CA LYS A 276 -6.78 20.40 -27.56
C LYS A 276 -6.11 20.49 -28.94
N ASN A 277 -6.47 21.50 -29.73
CA ASN A 277 -5.85 21.84 -31.01
C ASN A 277 -5.38 23.31 -30.93
N PRO A 278 -4.10 23.59 -30.62
CA PRO A 278 -3.64 24.96 -30.36
C PRO A 278 -3.69 25.87 -31.60
N ASP A 279 -3.59 25.28 -32.80
CA ASP A 279 -3.55 25.99 -34.09
C ASP A 279 -4.95 26.32 -34.63
N ARG A 280 -6.01 25.79 -34.00
CA ARG A 280 -7.42 25.99 -34.37
C ARG A 280 -8.30 26.16 -33.12
N LEU A 281 -8.12 27.29 -32.46
CA LEU A 281 -8.87 27.66 -31.25
C LEU A 281 -10.37 27.88 -31.54
N PRO A 282 -11.29 27.42 -30.68
CA PRO A 282 -12.71 27.75 -30.80
C PRO A 282 -12.96 29.25 -30.59
N ALA A 283 -13.74 29.87 -31.47
CA ALA A 283 -13.99 31.32 -31.49
C ALA A 283 -14.65 31.89 -30.20
N GLN A 284 -15.26 31.05 -29.37
CA GLN A 284 -15.77 31.44 -28.05
C GLN A 284 -14.89 30.85 -26.94
N ARG A 285 -14.38 31.71 -26.04
CA ARG A 285 -13.68 31.29 -24.81
C ARG A 285 -14.63 30.48 -23.90
N PRO A 286 -14.12 29.56 -23.05
CA PRO A 286 -14.95 28.60 -22.32
C PRO A 286 -15.77 29.28 -21.20
N MET A 287 -17.06 29.46 -21.45
CA MET A 287 -18.02 30.06 -20.51
C MET A 287 -18.53 29.03 -19.49
N MET A 288 -18.58 29.41 -18.21
CA MET A 288 -19.18 28.62 -17.13
C MET A 288 -20.35 29.34 -16.45
N LYS A 289 -21.24 28.60 -15.77
CA LYS A 289 -22.17 29.19 -14.80
C LYS A 289 -21.37 29.55 -13.53
N PRO A 290 -21.43 30.79 -13.03
CA PRO A 290 -20.72 31.17 -11.80
C PRO A 290 -21.35 30.49 -10.57
N PRO A 291 -20.58 30.26 -9.49
CA PRO A 291 -21.14 29.85 -8.21
C PRO A 291 -21.95 31.00 -7.59
N LYS A 292 -22.97 30.67 -6.78
CA LYS A 292 -23.91 31.64 -6.17
C LYS A 292 -23.25 32.77 -5.37
N THR A 293 -22.00 32.58 -4.94
CA THR A 293 -21.20 33.55 -4.17
C THR A 293 -20.59 34.67 -5.03
N TYR A 294 -20.50 34.49 -6.35
CA TYR A 294 -19.90 35.47 -7.26
C TYR A 294 -20.85 36.63 -7.56
N LYS A 295 -20.41 37.86 -7.28
CA LYS A 295 -21.14 39.12 -7.49
C LYS A 295 -20.57 39.99 -8.62
N GLY A 296 -19.64 39.47 -9.42
CA GLY A 296 -19.07 40.22 -10.54
C GLY A 296 -19.98 40.23 -11.78
N PRO A 297 -19.60 40.95 -12.85
CA PRO A 297 -20.37 40.98 -14.09
C PRO A 297 -20.52 39.58 -14.69
N THR A 298 -21.68 39.32 -15.30
CA THR A 298 -22.01 38.06 -15.99
C THR A 298 -22.63 38.36 -17.35
N THR A 299 -22.13 37.72 -18.41
CA THR A 299 -22.67 37.85 -19.76
C THR A 299 -23.67 36.72 -19.99
N GLY A 300 -24.96 37.04 -20.10
CA GLY A 300 -26.02 36.03 -20.25
C GLY A 300 -26.10 35.02 -19.10
N GLY A 301 -25.81 35.45 -17.85
CA GLY A 301 -25.76 34.58 -16.68
C GLY A 301 -24.57 33.59 -16.65
N LYS A 302 -23.59 33.77 -17.54
CA LYS A 302 -22.32 33.02 -17.57
C LYS A 302 -21.13 33.96 -17.32
N VAL A 303 -19.99 33.38 -17.01
CA VAL A 303 -18.71 34.08 -16.82
C VAL A 303 -17.62 33.30 -17.54
N ASP A 304 -16.62 33.99 -18.08
CA ASP A 304 -15.44 33.32 -18.63
C ASP A 304 -14.74 32.50 -17.55
N ALA A 305 -14.59 31.19 -17.79
CA ALA A 305 -14.05 30.29 -16.78
C ALA A 305 -12.55 30.49 -16.55
N VAL A 306 -11.78 30.91 -17.57
CA VAL A 306 -10.34 31.14 -17.43
C VAL A 306 -10.10 32.34 -16.54
N ASP A 307 -10.76 33.46 -16.82
CA ASP A 307 -10.57 34.70 -16.05
C ASP A 307 -11.15 34.59 -14.63
N TYR A 308 -12.29 33.90 -14.48
CA TYR A 308 -12.83 33.58 -13.16
C TYR A 308 -11.83 32.78 -12.32
N TYR A 309 -11.33 31.64 -12.83
CA TYR A 309 -10.41 30.80 -12.05
C TYR A 309 -9.05 31.47 -11.84
N ARG A 310 -8.54 32.26 -12.81
CA ARG A 310 -7.35 33.09 -12.64
C ARG A 310 -7.51 34.06 -11.46
N LYS A 311 -8.60 34.83 -11.41
CA LYS A 311 -8.85 35.79 -10.33
C LYS A 311 -9.08 35.11 -8.98
N GLN A 312 -9.68 33.91 -8.95
CA GLN A 312 -9.77 33.13 -7.71
C GLN A 312 -8.40 32.63 -7.22
N ILE A 313 -7.52 32.17 -8.12
CA ILE A 313 -6.15 31.75 -7.78
C ILE A 313 -5.37 32.92 -7.18
N GLU A 314 -5.41 34.10 -7.81
CA GLU A 314 -4.74 35.32 -7.35
C GLU A 314 -5.20 35.75 -5.95
N ILE A 315 -6.52 35.82 -5.72
CA ILE A 315 -7.10 36.14 -4.41
C ILE A 315 -6.69 35.10 -3.35
N LEU A 316 -6.63 33.81 -3.70
CA LEU A 316 -6.17 32.76 -2.78
C LEU A 316 -4.67 32.90 -2.47
N GLU A 317 -3.82 33.17 -3.47
CA GLU A 317 -2.38 33.38 -3.27
C GLU A 317 -2.09 34.58 -2.37
N GLN A 318 -2.77 35.71 -2.57
CA GLN A 318 -2.70 36.88 -1.69
C GLN A 318 -3.11 36.54 -0.25
N ASN A 319 -4.26 35.90 -0.05
CA ASN A 319 -4.75 35.52 1.29
C ASN A 319 -3.82 34.51 2.00
N ILE A 320 -3.28 33.53 1.28
CA ILE A 320 -2.35 32.53 1.83
C ILE A 320 -1.05 33.20 2.27
N ASN A 321 -0.48 34.07 1.43
CA ASN A 321 0.79 34.74 1.74
C ASN A 321 0.62 35.79 2.86
N GLY A 322 -0.48 36.54 2.87
CA GLY A 322 -0.82 37.45 3.98
C GLY A 322 -0.94 36.72 5.32
N MET A 323 -1.67 35.59 5.37
CA MET A 323 -1.77 34.79 6.59
C MET A 323 -0.44 34.16 7.00
N ARG A 324 0.37 33.65 6.06
CA ARG A 324 1.71 33.09 6.34
C ARG A 324 2.59 34.08 7.10
N SER A 325 2.63 35.34 6.68
CA SER A 325 3.38 36.41 7.36
C SER A 325 2.90 36.66 8.80
N GLN A 326 1.61 36.44 9.08
CA GLN A 326 1.00 36.64 10.40
C GLN A 326 1.12 35.45 11.36
N VAL A 327 1.68 34.30 10.93
CA VAL A 327 1.80 33.08 11.77
C VAL A 327 2.68 33.31 13.01
N ASN A 328 3.67 34.21 12.93
CA ASN A 328 4.56 34.53 14.05
C ASN A 328 3.87 35.26 15.22
N GLY A 329 2.64 35.75 15.03
CA GLY A 329 1.81 36.31 16.10
C GLY A 329 0.73 35.36 16.64
N GLN A 330 0.70 34.07 16.24
CA GLN A 330 -0.37 33.14 16.61
C GLN A 330 -0.02 32.24 17.81
N ASP A 331 -1.05 31.89 18.58
CA ASP A 331 -0.99 31.00 19.75
C ASP A 331 -0.25 29.68 19.48
N ILE A 332 0.40 29.16 20.53
CA ILE A 332 1.00 27.83 20.51
C ILE A 332 -0.05 26.75 20.79
N MET A 333 -0.02 25.71 19.97
CA MET A 333 -0.95 24.58 20.01
C MET A 333 -0.75 23.68 21.24
N PRO A 334 -1.77 22.89 21.66
CA PRO A 334 -1.66 21.96 22.79
C PRO A 334 -0.85 20.68 22.47
N PHE A 335 0.10 20.76 21.53
CA PHE A 335 1.02 19.69 21.14
C PHE A 335 2.33 20.31 20.60
N GLY A 336 3.42 19.59 20.75
CA GLY A 336 4.77 20.04 20.38
C GLY A 336 5.71 18.85 20.21
N PHE A 337 6.94 19.10 19.79
CA PHE A 337 7.98 18.06 19.73
C PHE A 337 9.15 18.40 20.65
N ALA A 338 9.89 17.37 21.02
CA ALA A 338 11.22 17.44 21.62
C ALA A 338 12.18 16.64 20.72
N SER A 339 13.42 17.10 20.55
CA SER A 339 14.45 16.44 19.73
C SER A 339 15.75 16.26 20.50
N TRP A 340 16.37 15.10 20.35
CA TRP A 340 17.70 14.79 20.91
C TRP A 340 18.68 14.57 19.77
N ASP A 341 19.98 14.78 19.99
CA ASP A 341 20.96 14.46 18.95
C ASP A 341 21.08 12.95 18.70
N HIS A 342 20.77 12.09 19.69
CA HIS A 342 20.83 10.62 19.55
C HIS A 342 19.45 9.92 19.69
N VAL A 343 19.19 8.95 18.79
CA VAL A 343 17.98 8.10 18.81
C VAL A 343 17.85 7.31 20.11
N ALA A 344 18.95 6.85 20.70
CA ALA A 344 18.97 6.09 21.96
C ALA A 344 18.34 6.87 23.13
N GLN A 345 18.66 8.16 23.24
CA GLN A 345 18.12 9.07 24.27
C GLN A 345 16.61 9.23 24.09
N ALA A 346 16.17 9.64 22.89
CA ALA A 346 14.75 9.85 22.56
C ALA A 346 13.87 8.61 22.79
N HIS A 347 14.34 7.41 22.40
CA HIS A 347 13.61 6.17 22.65
C HIS A 347 13.59 5.78 24.13
N THR A 348 14.65 6.06 24.90
CA THR A 348 14.70 5.74 26.33
C THR A 348 13.78 6.66 27.15
N VAL A 349 13.75 7.96 26.84
CA VAL A 349 12.76 8.92 27.39
C VAL A 349 11.33 8.47 27.04
N ALA A 350 11.06 8.11 25.77
CA ALA A 350 9.74 7.63 25.35
C ALA A 350 9.35 6.26 25.96
N TYR A 351 10.31 5.45 26.40
CA TYR A 351 10.09 4.20 27.13
C TYR A 351 9.72 4.49 28.60
N ALA A 352 10.46 5.36 29.28
CA ALA A 352 10.13 5.84 30.63
C ALA A 352 8.74 6.50 30.67
N ALA A 353 8.44 7.33 29.67
CA ALA A 353 7.14 7.99 29.50
C ALA A 353 6.01 7.07 28.98
N ARG A 354 6.24 5.77 28.77
CA ARG A 354 5.22 4.84 28.25
C ARG A 354 4.02 4.71 29.20
N LYS A 355 4.27 4.71 30.51
CA LYS A 355 3.27 4.53 31.60
C LYS A 355 2.97 5.81 32.38
N LYS A 356 3.92 6.76 32.47
CA LYS A 356 3.71 8.08 33.10
C LYS A 356 2.94 9.02 32.15
N SER A 357 2.31 10.06 32.70
CA SER A 357 1.74 11.18 31.93
C SER A 357 1.96 12.51 32.65
N PRO A 358 3.18 13.09 32.56
CA PRO A 358 3.57 14.31 33.27
C PRO A 358 2.61 15.45 32.93
N GLN A 359 2.09 16.16 33.93
CA GLN A 359 1.15 17.28 33.77
C GLN A 359 -0.04 17.00 32.82
N GLY A 360 -0.53 15.75 32.77
CA GLY A 360 -1.60 15.35 31.84
C GLY A 360 -1.18 15.28 30.36
N THR A 361 0.10 15.42 30.05
CA THR A 361 0.67 15.30 28.70
C THR A 361 0.88 13.83 28.33
N LYS A 362 0.71 13.49 27.05
CA LYS A 362 0.99 12.16 26.50
C LYS A 362 2.20 12.21 25.58
N ILE A 363 3.24 11.46 25.95
CA ILE A 363 4.55 11.44 25.31
C ILE A 363 4.70 10.13 24.50
N ARG A 364 5.13 10.23 23.23
CA ARG A 364 5.42 9.09 22.32
C ARG A 364 6.49 9.46 21.29
N ILE A 365 7.25 8.48 20.79
CA ILE A 365 8.18 8.67 19.65
C ILE A 365 7.45 9.40 18.50
N ALA A 366 8.12 10.37 17.88
CA ALA A 366 7.53 11.17 16.83
C ALA A 366 7.28 10.32 15.56
N PRO A 367 6.10 10.39 14.94
CA PRO A 367 5.92 9.85 13.60
C PRO A 367 6.67 10.70 12.55
N ARG A 368 6.86 10.15 11.35
CA ARG A 368 7.34 10.92 10.17
C ARG A 368 6.42 12.13 9.94
N PRO A 369 6.91 13.34 9.62
CA PRO A 369 6.06 14.51 9.35
C PRO A 369 4.99 14.25 8.27
N ASN A 370 5.35 13.48 7.23
CA ASN A 370 4.42 13.04 6.17
C ASN A 370 3.30 12.11 6.66
N ASP A 371 3.45 11.43 7.80
CA ASP A 371 2.43 10.53 8.38
C ASP A 371 1.41 11.28 9.25
N ILE A 372 1.73 12.50 9.70
CA ILE A 372 0.88 13.28 10.62
C ILE A 372 -0.40 13.76 9.94
N ILE A 373 -1.53 13.66 10.66
CA ILE A 373 -2.82 14.26 10.29
C ILE A 373 -3.02 15.50 11.16
N TRP A 374 -2.46 16.63 10.72
CA TRP A 374 -2.36 17.87 11.49
C TRP A 374 -3.72 18.39 12.01
N GLN A 375 -4.78 18.25 11.21
CA GLN A 375 -6.17 18.58 11.61
C GLN A 375 -6.65 17.84 12.89
N ASN A 376 -6.12 16.64 13.17
CA ASN A 376 -6.49 15.84 14.35
C ASN A 376 -5.54 16.06 15.55
N MET A 377 -4.42 16.75 15.36
CA MET A 377 -3.43 17.00 16.42
C MET A 377 -3.95 17.84 17.60
N PRO A 378 -4.63 19.00 17.42
CA PRO A 378 -5.07 19.84 18.52
C PRO A 378 -6.30 19.30 19.28
N LEU A 379 -6.96 18.25 18.77
CA LEU A 379 -8.19 17.72 19.36
C LEU A 379 -7.98 17.21 20.79
N SER A 380 -8.90 17.57 21.67
CA SER A 380 -8.87 17.19 23.10
C SER A 380 -9.06 15.68 23.31
N ARG A 381 -8.68 15.19 24.50
CA ARG A 381 -8.85 13.78 24.89
C ARG A 381 -10.32 13.33 24.85
N SER A 382 -11.25 14.18 25.29
CA SER A 382 -12.70 13.90 25.28
C SER A 382 -13.27 13.94 23.87
N THR A 383 -12.93 14.95 23.07
CA THR A 383 -13.36 15.03 21.65
C THR A 383 -12.90 13.82 20.85
N LEU A 384 -11.66 13.34 21.07
CA LEU A 384 -11.15 12.14 20.41
C LEU A 384 -11.85 10.85 20.89
N ARG A 385 -12.13 10.72 22.20
CA ARG A 385 -12.91 9.59 22.73
C ARG A 385 -14.32 9.56 22.13
N ASN A 386 -14.97 10.71 22.04
CA ASN A 386 -16.33 10.83 21.49
C ASN A 386 -16.35 10.56 19.97
N LYS A 387 -15.36 11.05 19.20
CA LYS A 387 -15.21 10.69 17.76
C LYS A 387 -14.97 9.19 17.56
N ALA A 388 -14.13 8.56 18.39
CA ALA A 388 -13.86 7.13 18.32
C ALA A 388 -15.09 6.28 18.69
N PHE A 389 -15.84 6.67 19.72
CA PHE A 389 -17.11 6.05 20.12
C PHE A 389 -18.17 6.18 19.02
N MET A 390 -18.39 7.39 18.50
CA MET A 390 -19.33 7.67 17.41
C MET A 390 -18.99 6.86 16.15
N ASN A 391 -17.70 6.74 15.80
CA ASN A 391 -17.23 5.88 14.71
C ASN A 391 -17.50 4.39 14.98
N ALA A 392 -17.37 3.90 16.22
CA ALA A 392 -17.73 2.54 16.59
C ALA A 392 -19.25 2.28 16.47
N VAL A 393 -20.09 3.25 16.87
CA VAL A 393 -21.55 3.20 16.67
C VAL A 393 -21.88 3.13 15.18
N TRP A 394 -21.34 4.03 14.34
CA TRP A 394 -21.58 4.00 12.89
C TRP A 394 -21.10 2.71 12.21
N VAL A 395 -19.97 2.15 12.63
CA VAL A 395 -19.50 0.84 12.13
C VAL A 395 -20.44 -0.29 12.57
N THR A 396 -20.96 -0.26 13.79
CA THR A 396 -21.91 -1.27 14.30
C THR A 396 -23.25 -1.19 13.55
N VAL A 397 -23.81 0.02 13.39
CA VAL A 397 -25.02 0.28 12.61
C VAL A 397 -24.85 -0.19 11.17
N LEU A 398 -23.72 0.12 10.52
CA LEU A 398 -23.40 -0.37 9.17
C LEU A 398 -23.31 -1.91 9.12
N THR A 399 -22.72 -2.54 10.15
CA THR A 399 -22.58 -4.01 10.22
C THR A 399 -23.93 -4.70 10.33
N ILE A 400 -24.86 -4.15 11.11
CA ILE A 400 -26.23 -4.66 11.27
C ILE A 400 -27.05 -4.41 9.99
N PHE A 401 -27.07 -3.17 9.49
CA PHE A 401 -27.85 -2.77 8.30
C PHE A 401 -27.43 -3.53 7.03
N TRP A 402 -26.16 -3.91 6.91
CA TRP A 402 -25.66 -4.65 5.75
C TRP A 402 -26.00 -6.15 5.78
N THR A 403 -26.35 -6.72 6.94
CA THR A 403 -26.77 -8.13 7.06
C THR A 403 -27.95 -8.49 6.13
N PRO A 404 -29.12 -7.82 6.20
CA PRO A 404 -30.23 -8.12 5.30
C PRO A 404 -29.89 -7.83 3.83
N ILE A 405 -29.03 -6.84 3.54
CA ILE A 405 -28.57 -6.57 2.17
C ILE A 405 -27.79 -7.77 1.62
N ASN A 406 -26.81 -8.30 2.36
CA ASN A 406 -26.07 -9.49 1.97
C ASN A 406 -26.98 -10.73 1.83
N ALA A 407 -27.99 -10.89 2.71
CA ALA A 407 -28.95 -12.00 2.62
C ALA A 407 -29.85 -11.89 1.36
N CYS A 408 -30.41 -10.70 1.08
CA CYS A 408 -31.22 -10.46 -0.13
C CYS A 408 -30.39 -10.66 -1.42
N LEU A 409 -29.13 -10.23 -1.44
CA LEU A 409 -28.22 -10.51 -2.56
C LEU A 409 -27.98 -12.03 -2.72
N ALA A 410 -27.81 -12.76 -1.62
CA ALA A 410 -27.59 -14.21 -1.65
C ALA A 410 -28.82 -15.02 -2.09
N VAL A 411 -30.05 -14.54 -1.83
CA VAL A 411 -31.30 -15.23 -2.22
C VAL A 411 -31.81 -14.83 -3.60
N PHE A 412 -31.82 -13.53 -3.94
CA PHE A 412 -32.52 -13.03 -5.14
C PHE A 412 -31.59 -12.80 -6.33
N LEU A 413 -30.30 -12.52 -6.12
CA LEU A 413 -29.34 -12.34 -7.22
C LEU A 413 -28.61 -13.64 -7.59
N SER A 414 -28.58 -14.65 -6.71
CA SER A 414 -28.12 -16.00 -7.08
C SER A 414 -29.09 -16.66 -8.06
N ASN A 415 -30.40 -16.53 -7.80
CA ASN A 415 -31.45 -17.06 -8.65
C ASN A 415 -32.64 -16.09 -8.81
N LEU A 416 -32.82 -15.55 -10.02
CA LEU A 416 -33.91 -14.63 -10.33
C LEU A 416 -35.30 -15.29 -10.27
N SER A 417 -35.41 -16.62 -10.39
CA SER A 417 -36.72 -17.29 -10.22
C SER A 417 -37.25 -17.16 -8.79
N ASN A 418 -36.36 -17.01 -7.79
CA ASN A 418 -36.74 -16.74 -6.39
C ASN A 418 -37.45 -15.39 -6.24
N LEU A 419 -37.17 -14.43 -7.14
CA LEU A 419 -37.89 -13.15 -7.20
C LEU A 419 -39.26 -13.30 -7.87
N GLY A 420 -39.36 -14.16 -8.90
CA GLY A 420 -40.64 -14.52 -9.55
C GLY A 420 -41.66 -15.07 -8.56
N SER A 421 -41.24 -16.00 -7.70
CA SER A 421 -42.08 -16.55 -6.62
C SER A 421 -42.60 -15.54 -5.60
N LEU A 422 -42.05 -14.32 -5.53
CA LEU A 422 -42.55 -13.24 -4.66
C LEU A 422 -43.31 -12.16 -5.43
N TRP A 423 -43.17 -12.12 -6.75
CA TRP A 423 -43.80 -11.12 -7.60
C TRP A 423 -44.34 -11.77 -8.89
N PRO A 424 -45.61 -12.23 -8.90
CA PRO A 424 -46.20 -12.93 -10.05
C PRO A 424 -46.20 -12.14 -11.37
N SER A 425 -46.15 -10.81 -11.32
CA SER A 425 -45.97 -9.97 -12.52
C SER A 425 -44.56 -10.08 -13.12
N PHE A 426 -43.54 -10.22 -12.26
CA PHE A 426 -42.16 -10.46 -12.69
C PHE A 426 -41.99 -11.90 -13.20
N GLU A 427 -42.66 -12.88 -12.59
CA GLU A 427 -42.66 -14.27 -13.09
C GLU A 427 -43.17 -14.37 -14.54
N ARG A 428 -44.27 -13.66 -14.87
CA ARG A 428 -44.77 -13.59 -16.26
C ARG A 428 -43.71 -13.04 -17.21
N GLN A 429 -43.09 -11.92 -16.88
CA GLN A 429 -42.02 -11.32 -17.68
C GLN A 429 -40.75 -12.20 -17.77
N LEU A 430 -40.44 -12.97 -16.72
CA LEU A 430 -39.34 -13.94 -16.69
C LEU A 430 -39.59 -15.09 -17.67
N ASN A 431 -40.83 -15.59 -17.70
CA ASN A 431 -41.24 -16.68 -18.59
C ASN A 431 -41.37 -16.22 -20.05
N GLU A 432 -41.90 -15.02 -20.29
CA GLU A 432 -41.97 -14.37 -21.61
C GLU A 432 -40.57 -14.13 -22.22
N ASN A 433 -39.61 -13.67 -21.41
CA ASN A 433 -38.30 -13.20 -21.88
C ASN A 433 -37.11 -13.96 -21.25
N ARG A 434 -37.24 -15.29 -21.10
CA ARG A 434 -36.27 -16.16 -20.41
C ARG A 434 -34.81 -15.97 -20.87
N ALA A 435 -34.58 -15.79 -22.17
CA ALA A 435 -33.24 -15.56 -22.71
C ALA A 435 -32.61 -14.27 -22.17
N PHE A 436 -33.32 -13.14 -22.26
CA PHE A 436 -32.87 -11.85 -21.72
C PHE A 436 -32.59 -11.92 -20.23
N TRP A 437 -33.52 -12.47 -19.44
CA TRP A 437 -33.34 -12.58 -17.99
C TRP A 437 -32.20 -13.52 -17.59
N SER A 438 -31.90 -14.57 -18.36
CA SER A 438 -30.72 -15.41 -18.14
C SER A 438 -29.40 -14.66 -18.37
N ILE A 439 -29.35 -13.74 -19.34
CA ILE A 439 -28.18 -12.87 -19.61
C ILE A 439 -28.04 -11.84 -18.49
N VAL A 440 -29.16 -11.25 -18.02
CA VAL A 440 -29.19 -10.35 -16.86
C VAL A 440 -28.72 -11.06 -15.59
N GLN A 441 -29.13 -12.31 -15.35
CA GLN A 441 -28.63 -13.13 -14.24
C GLN A 441 -27.12 -13.44 -14.39
N GLY A 442 -26.65 -13.78 -15.60
CA GLY A 442 -25.25 -14.09 -15.85
C GLY A 442 -24.29 -12.88 -15.74
N ILE A 443 -24.76 -11.66 -16.04
CA ILE A 443 -23.92 -10.46 -16.11
C ILE A 443 -24.24 -9.47 -14.99
N ALA A 444 -25.50 -9.05 -14.86
CA ALA A 444 -25.89 -7.98 -13.94
C ALA A 444 -25.83 -8.40 -12.48
N ALA A 445 -26.23 -9.63 -12.13
CA ALA A 445 -26.17 -10.07 -10.74
C ALA A 445 -24.73 -10.14 -10.17
N PRO A 446 -23.74 -10.72 -10.88
CA PRO A 446 -22.32 -10.59 -10.51
C PRO A 446 -21.82 -9.14 -10.49
N ALA A 447 -22.25 -8.29 -11.44
CA ALA A 447 -21.82 -6.90 -11.50
C ALA A 447 -22.35 -6.05 -10.33
N ILE A 448 -23.63 -6.22 -9.94
CA ILE A 448 -24.24 -5.56 -8.77
C ILE A 448 -23.53 -6.03 -7.50
N THR A 449 -23.39 -7.34 -7.32
CA THR A 449 -22.70 -7.93 -6.14
C THR A 449 -21.26 -7.45 -6.02
N SER A 450 -20.51 -7.41 -7.14
CA SER A 450 -19.16 -6.86 -7.20
C SER A 450 -19.13 -5.37 -6.84
N THR A 451 -20.04 -4.57 -7.39
CA THR A 451 -20.16 -3.13 -7.10
C THR A 451 -20.43 -2.86 -5.62
N VAL A 452 -21.34 -3.62 -5.02
CA VAL A 452 -21.66 -3.56 -3.58
C VAL A 452 -20.41 -3.84 -2.72
N TYR A 453 -19.62 -4.87 -3.06
CA TYR A 453 -18.36 -5.16 -2.35
C TYR A 453 -17.21 -4.19 -2.64
N LEU A 454 -17.21 -3.50 -3.79
CA LEU A 454 -16.25 -2.43 -4.11
C LEU A 454 -16.54 -1.13 -3.35
N LEU A 455 -17.81 -0.80 -3.11
CA LEU A 455 -18.22 0.37 -2.32
C LEU A 455 -17.84 0.23 -0.84
N LEU A 456 -17.91 -0.99 -0.29
CA LEU A 456 -17.72 -1.26 1.13
C LEU A 456 -16.36 -0.76 1.70
N PRO A 457 -15.18 -1.05 1.11
CA PRO A 457 -13.91 -0.45 1.55
C PRO A 457 -13.87 1.08 1.46
N ILE A 458 -14.58 1.69 0.50
CA ILE A 458 -14.65 3.14 0.33
C ILE A 458 -15.44 3.77 1.48
N ILE A 459 -16.59 3.17 1.84
CA ILE A 459 -17.40 3.56 3.01
C ILE A 459 -16.57 3.44 4.30
N PHE A 460 -15.90 2.31 4.52
CA PHE A 460 -15.04 2.11 5.69
C PHE A 460 -13.90 3.14 5.77
N ARG A 461 -13.22 3.44 4.65
CA ARG A 461 -12.17 4.47 4.61
C ARG A 461 -12.72 5.87 4.89
N ARG A 462 -13.91 6.23 4.37
CA ARG A 462 -14.59 7.50 4.67
C ARG A 462 -14.98 7.61 6.15
N LEU A 463 -15.47 6.53 6.77
CA LEU A 463 -15.75 6.48 8.22
C LEU A 463 -14.48 6.68 9.07
N GLN A 464 -13.39 5.97 8.76
CA GLN A 464 -12.15 6.10 9.55
C GLN A 464 -11.44 7.45 9.39
N VAL A 465 -11.71 8.23 8.35
CA VAL A 465 -11.27 9.64 8.29
C VAL A 465 -11.93 10.48 9.40
N ARG A 466 -13.20 10.21 9.73
CA ARG A 466 -13.94 10.92 10.80
C ARG A 466 -13.55 10.48 12.22
N ALA A 467 -12.88 9.34 12.38
CA ALA A 467 -12.54 8.75 13.67
C ALA A 467 -11.56 9.58 14.54
N GLY A 468 -10.85 10.55 13.96
CA GLY A 468 -9.90 11.41 14.68
C GLY A 468 -8.48 10.85 14.79
N ASP A 469 -8.08 9.91 13.92
CA ASP A 469 -6.75 9.31 13.94
C ASP A 469 -5.61 10.32 13.73
N VAL A 470 -4.55 10.16 14.52
CA VAL A 470 -3.41 11.09 14.63
C VAL A 470 -2.46 10.95 13.43
N THR A 471 -2.33 9.74 12.90
CA THR A 471 -1.43 9.42 11.79
C THR A 471 -2.11 8.58 10.71
N LYS A 472 -1.63 8.70 9.47
CA LYS A 472 -2.14 7.95 8.31
C LYS A 472 -1.89 6.44 8.51
N THR A 473 -0.76 6.05 9.09
CA THR A 473 -0.44 4.66 9.45
C THR A 473 -1.28 4.09 10.60
N ALA A 474 -1.75 4.92 11.55
CA ALA A 474 -2.74 4.48 12.54
C ALA A 474 -4.11 4.30 11.88
N ARG A 475 -4.52 5.23 11.02
CA ARG A 475 -5.79 5.18 10.29
C ARG A 475 -5.90 3.94 9.40
N GLU A 476 -4.88 3.59 8.61
CA GLU A 476 -4.92 2.37 7.79
C GLU A 476 -4.96 1.09 8.66
N ARG A 477 -4.35 1.08 9.86
CA ARG A 477 -4.50 -0.03 10.83
C ARG A 477 -5.91 -0.11 11.43
N HIS A 478 -6.58 1.02 11.62
CA HIS A 478 -7.97 1.07 12.08
C HIS A 478 -8.96 0.67 10.97
N VAL A 479 -8.71 1.07 9.72
CA VAL A 479 -9.43 0.55 8.54
C VAL A 479 -9.30 -0.97 8.50
N LEU A 480 -8.07 -1.50 8.48
CA LEU A 480 -7.79 -2.95 8.49
C LEU A 480 -8.52 -3.68 9.63
N ARG A 481 -8.44 -3.17 10.87
CA ARG A 481 -9.09 -3.79 12.05
C ARG A 481 -10.61 -3.87 11.88
N ASN A 482 -11.23 -2.75 11.52
CA ASN A 482 -12.69 -2.64 11.50
C ASN A 482 -13.28 -3.35 10.27
N LEU A 483 -12.59 -3.32 9.13
CA LEU A 483 -12.98 -3.94 7.87
C LEU A 483 -12.82 -5.48 7.93
N PHE A 484 -11.77 -5.99 8.60
CA PHE A 484 -11.69 -7.43 8.95
C PHE A 484 -12.82 -7.85 9.89
N ASN A 485 -13.08 -7.08 10.96
CA ASN A 485 -14.17 -7.38 11.88
C ASN A 485 -15.52 -7.46 11.15
N PHE A 486 -15.78 -6.52 10.24
CA PHE A 486 -16.98 -6.51 9.40
C PHE A 486 -17.09 -7.77 8.55
N PHE A 487 -16.05 -8.13 7.79
CA PHE A 487 -16.11 -9.31 6.93
C PHE A 487 -16.21 -10.61 7.75
N LEU A 488 -15.50 -10.72 8.86
CA LEU A 488 -15.60 -11.91 9.71
C LEU A 488 -17.00 -12.07 10.33
N LEU A 489 -17.60 -10.98 10.83
CA LEU A 489 -18.93 -11.02 11.42
C LEU A 489 -20.02 -11.20 10.36
N ASN A 490 -20.07 -10.33 9.34
CA ASN A 490 -21.15 -10.30 8.37
C ASN A 490 -20.98 -11.38 7.28
N ASN A 491 -19.86 -11.33 6.55
CA ASN A 491 -19.62 -12.21 5.42
C ASN A 491 -19.25 -13.65 5.80
N LEU A 492 -18.66 -13.93 6.97
CA LEU A 492 -18.40 -15.30 7.44
C LEU A 492 -19.46 -15.77 8.44
N LEU A 493 -19.47 -15.27 9.67
CA LEU A 493 -20.28 -15.87 10.75
C LEU A 493 -21.78 -15.73 10.52
N ILE A 494 -22.28 -14.52 10.27
CA ILE A 494 -23.71 -14.28 10.04
C ILE A 494 -24.16 -15.00 8.78
N PHE A 495 -23.46 -14.85 7.64
CA PHE A 495 -23.78 -15.57 6.40
C PHE A 495 -23.83 -17.11 6.58
N SER A 496 -22.88 -17.68 7.34
CA SER A 496 -22.79 -19.14 7.58
C SER A 496 -23.83 -19.66 8.57
N LEU A 497 -24.26 -18.83 9.53
CA LEU A 497 -25.25 -19.20 10.54
C LEU A 497 -26.68 -18.79 10.16
N PHE A 498 -26.86 -17.87 9.20
CA PHE A 498 -28.19 -17.35 8.84
C PHE A 498 -29.11 -18.46 8.34
N SER A 499 -28.68 -19.28 7.37
CA SER A 499 -29.49 -20.41 6.89
C SER A 499 -29.79 -21.42 8.00
N ALA A 500 -28.84 -21.69 8.90
CA ALA A 500 -29.02 -22.62 10.01
C ALA A 500 -30.00 -22.12 11.08
N ILE A 501 -29.82 -20.87 11.52
CA ILE A 501 -30.71 -20.20 12.47
C ILE A 501 -32.11 -20.08 11.85
N TRP A 502 -32.20 -19.75 10.56
CA TRP A 502 -33.47 -19.62 9.87
C TRP A 502 -34.17 -20.96 9.67
N GLN A 503 -33.43 -22.02 9.30
CA GLN A 503 -33.93 -23.38 9.23
C GLN A 503 -34.46 -23.83 10.59
N PHE A 504 -33.72 -23.60 11.68
CA PHE A 504 -34.16 -23.85 13.06
C PHE A 504 -35.42 -23.05 13.43
N VAL A 505 -35.48 -21.75 13.10
CA VAL A 505 -36.68 -20.92 13.33
C VAL A 505 -37.88 -21.45 12.55
N THR A 506 -37.72 -21.85 11.29
CA THR A 506 -38.82 -22.41 10.50
C THR A 506 -39.27 -23.79 11.01
N THR A 507 -38.37 -24.67 11.46
CA THR A 507 -38.78 -25.93 12.11
C THR A 507 -39.49 -25.66 13.42
N VAL A 508 -38.96 -24.78 14.29
CA VAL A 508 -39.60 -24.43 15.56
C VAL A 508 -40.96 -23.76 15.35
N ILE A 509 -41.17 -22.94 14.31
CA ILE A 509 -42.49 -22.36 13.99
C ILE A 509 -43.46 -23.45 13.50
N ASN A 510 -43.03 -24.31 12.57
CA ASN A 510 -43.87 -25.40 12.06
C ASN A 510 -44.29 -26.36 13.19
N ASP A 511 -43.33 -26.77 14.02
CA ASP A 511 -43.56 -27.65 15.16
C ASP A 511 -44.41 -26.93 16.24
N SER A 512 -44.19 -25.63 16.44
CA SER A 512 -44.95 -24.80 17.40
C SER A 512 -46.43 -24.62 17.04
N ASN A 513 -46.83 -24.89 15.80
CA ASN A 513 -48.23 -24.96 15.40
C ASN A 513 -48.90 -26.28 15.83
N SER A 514 -48.15 -27.24 16.38
CA SER A 514 -48.63 -28.57 16.81
C SER A 514 -48.36 -28.88 18.29
N GLU A 515 -47.25 -28.43 18.86
CA GLU A 515 -46.91 -28.55 20.28
C GLU A 515 -46.34 -27.21 20.80
N GLY A 516 -46.57 -26.86 22.07
CA GLY A 516 -46.24 -25.52 22.57
C GLY A 516 -44.76 -25.14 22.43
N VAL A 517 -44.48 -23.86 22.09
CA VAL A 517 -43.16 -23.27 21.75
C VAL A 517 -41.95 -23.88 22.48
N TRP A 518 -42.05 -24.09 23.80
CA TRP A 518 -40.95 -24.61 24.62
C TRP A 518 -40.58 -26.07 24.30
N GLN A 519 -41.57 -26.92 23.99
CA GLN A 519 -41.36 -28.32 23.59
C GLN A 519 -40.77 -28.40 22.18
N ALA A 520 -41.25 -27.56 21.25
CA ALA A 520 -40.64 -27.39 19.93
C ALA A 520 -39.17 -26.93 20.03
N LEU A 521 -38.86 -25.96 20.90
CA LEU A 521 -37.50 -25.48 21.13
C LEU A 521 -36.57 -26.57 21.68
N GLN A 522 -37.09 -27.49 22.51
CA GLN A 522 -36.34 -28.61 23.07
C GLN A 522 -36.18 -29.78 22.08
N LYS A 523 -37.13 -29.98 21.16
CA LYS A 523 -37.08 -30.99 20.08
C LYS A 523 -36.22 -30.58 18.88
N GLY A 524 -36.19 -29.30 18.51
CA GLY A 524 -35.55 -28.80 17.27
C GLY A 524 -34.01 -28.88 17.21
N ASP A 525 -33.38 -29.45 18.24
CA ASP A 525 -31.96 -29.83 18.35
C ASP A 525 -30.95 -28.91 17.64
N PHE A 526 -31.01 -27.61 17.98
CA PHE A 526 -30.31 -26.48 17.34
C PHE A 526 -28.88 -26.78 16.85
N PHE A 527 -28.09 -27.49 17.65
CA PHE A 527 -26.69 -27.80 17.32
C PHE A 527 -26.56 -28.77 16.15
N VAL A 528 -27.47 -29.74 16.01
CA VAL A 528 -27.51 -30.68 14.89
C VAL A 528 -27.82 -29.92 13.60
N THR A 529 -28.85 -29.06 13.62
CA THR A 529 -29.24 -28.21 12.49
C THR A 529 -28.13 -27.25 12.08
N VAL A 530 -27.47 -26.59 13.03
CA VAL A 530 -26.29 -25.75 12.75
C VAL A 530 -25.14 -26.55 12.16
N ALA A 531 -24.83 -27.73 12.70
CA ALA A 531 -23.75 -28.56 12.19
C ALA A 531 -24.05 -29.09 10.77
N THR A 532 -25.28 -29.51 10.46
CA THR A 532 -25.62 -30.01 9.12
C THR A 532 -25.59 -28.91 8.06
N SER A 533 -26.17 -27.72 8.32
CA SER A 533 -26.11 -26.59 7.39
C SER A 533 -24.66 -26.12 7.14
N LEU A 534 -23.83 -26.04 8.20
CA LEU A 534 -22.42 -25.69 8.09
C LEU A 534 -21.63 -26.72 7.27
N CYS A 535 -21.90 -28.01 7.50
CA CYS A 535 -21.26 -29.13 6.82
C CYS A 535 -21.62 -29.20 5.32
N GLN A 536 -22.90 -29.16 4.96
CA GLN A 536 -23.36 -29.41 3.58
C GLN A 536 -23.36 -28.14 2.71
N SER A 537 -24.16 -27.14 3.11
CA SER A 537 -24.49 -25.99 2.25
C SER A 537 -23.41 -24.91 2.28
N VAL A 538 -22.80 -24.70 3.43
CA VAL A 538 -21.88 -23.57 3.65
C VAL A 538 -20.43 -23.91 3.31
N SER A 539 -19.95 -25.11 3.68
CA SER A 539 -18.57 -25.53 3.36
C SER A 539 -18.31 -25.59 1.85
N THR A 540 -19.27 -26.10 1.08
CA THR A 540 -19.21 -26.23 -0.39
C THR A 540 -19.24 -24.88 -1.10
N PHE A 541 -20.00 -23.90 -0.58
CA PHE A 541 -19.92 -22.50 -1.01
C PHE A 541 -18.50 -21.94 -0.80
N TRP A 542 -17.93 -22.05 0.40
CA TRP A 542 -16.63 -21.45 0.70
C TRP A 542 -15.46 -22.06 -0.08
N VAL A 543 -15.48 -23.38 -0.30
CA VAL A 543 -14.50 -24.07 -1.17
C VAL A 543 -14.53 -23.50 -2.59
N ASN A 544 -15.72 -23.38 -3.20
CA ASN A 544 -15.87 -22.83 -4.55
C ASN A 544 -15.55 -21.33 -4.62
N TRP A 545 -15.87 -20.57 -3.56
CA TRP A 545 -15.59 -19.14 -3.48
C TRP A 545 -14.09 -18.83 -3.37
N ILE A 546 -13.35 -19.59 -2.54
CA ILE A 546 -11.89 -19.51 -2.46
C ILE A 546 -11.25 -19.92 -3.79
N LEU A 547 -11.80 -20.97 -4.42
CA LEU A 547 -11.33 -21.44 -5.72
C LEU A 547 -11.50 -20.38 -6.82
N GLN A 548 -12.67 -19.73 -6.90
CA GLN A 548 -12.88 -18.59 -7.79
C GLN A 548 -11.92 -17.43 -7.47
N ARG A 549 -11.50 -17.27 -6.20
CA ARG A 549 -10.59 -16.20 -5.79
C ARG A 549 -9.14 -16.39 -6.27
N ASN A 550 -8.74 -17.59 -6.68
CA ASN A 550 -7.47 -17.82 -7.38
C ASN A 550 -7.35 -16.94 -8.64
N LEU A 551 -8.44 -16.80 -9.41
CA LEU A 551 -8.50 -15.93 -10.58
C LEU A 551 -8.14 -14.48 -10.26
N GLY A 552 -8.60 -13.99 -9.10
CA GLY A 552 -8.33 -12.63 -8.64
C GLY A 552 -6.84 -12.32 -8.47
N ALA A 553 -6.02 -13.30 -8.08
CA ALA A 553 -4.58 -13.12 -7.93
C ALA A 553 -3.86 -12.92 -9.29
N ALA A 554 -4.37 -13.55 -10.36
CA ALA A 554 -3.88 -13.35 -11.72
C ALA A 554 -4.39 -12.03 -12.35
N ILE A 555 -5.63 -11.62 -12.04
CA ILE A 555 -6.17 -10.31 -12.44
C ILE A 555 -5.37 -9.15 -11.81
N ASP A 556 -5.00 -9.27 -10.52
CA ASP A 556 -4.09 -8.33 -9.83
C ASP A 556 -2.74 -8.15 -10.56
N LEU A 557 -2.20 -9.23 -11.17
CA LEU A 557 -0.94 -9.22 -11.92
C LEU A 557 -1.12 -8.59 -13.30
N ALA A 558 -2.18 -8.96 -14.01
CA ALA A 558 -2.43 -8.49 -15.37
C ALA A 558 -2.82 -7.00 -15.43
N GLN A 559 -3.34 -6.42 -14.34
CA GLN A 559 -3.64 -4.98 -14.18
C GLN A 559 -4.49 -4.36 -15.30
N LEU A 560 -5.30 -5.17 -15.99
CA LEU A 560 -5.99 -4.82 -17.23
C LEU A 560 -6.84 -3.55 -17.11
N TRP A 561 -7.47 -3.31 -15.95
CA TRP A 561 -8.22 -2.09 -15.67
C TRP A 561 -7.38 -0.81 -15.80
N THR A 562 -6.13 -0.83 -15.34
CA THR A 562 -5.26 0.37 -15.40
C THR A 562 -4.78 0.64 -16.82
N LEU A 563 -4.48 -0.40 -17.60
CA LEU A 563 -4.19 -0.27 -19.03
C LEU A 563 -5.41 0.26 -19.80
N PHE A 564 -6.58 -0.36 -19.60
CA PHE A 564 -7.81 0.04 -20.27
C PHE A 564 -8.20 1.48 -19.95
N TYR A 565 -8.17 1.88 -18.67
CA TYR A 565 -8.48 3.25 -18.27
C TYR A 565 -7.46 4.27 -18.84
N GLN A 566 -6.16 3.98 -18.80
CA GLN A 566 -5.16 4.88 -19.38
C GLN A 566 -5.27 4.98 -20.90
N TRP A 567 -5.58 3.90 -21.61
CA TRP A 567 -5.85 3.92 -23.04
C TRP A 567 -7.11 4.74 -23.36
N PHE A 568 -8.24 4.39 -22.73
CA PHE A 568 -9.52 5.08 -22.91
C PHE A 568 -9.41 6.58 -22.63
N ALA A 569 -8.75 6.96 -21.54
CA ALA A 569 -8.59 8.37 -21.15
C ALA A 569 -7.54 9.14 -21.97
N LYS A 570 -6.64 8.47 -22.70
CA LYS A 570 -5.76 9.10 -23.71
C LYS A 570 -6.46 9.25 -25.07
N THR A 571 -7.38 8.35 -25.41
CA THR A 571 -8.11 8.36 -26.70
C THR A 571 -9.32 9.30 -26.68
N PHE A 572 -10.18 9.21 -25.66
CA PHE A 572 -11.49 9.87 -25.65
C PHE A 572 -11.56 11.13 -24.77
N LEU A 573 -10.69 11.26 -23.76
CA LEU A 573 -10.62 12.45 -22.92
C LEU A 573 -9.46 13.37 -23.37
N ALA A 574 -9.48 14.61 -22.87
CA ALA A 574 -8.35 15.54 -22.97
C ALA A 574 -7.70 15.67 -21.57
N PRO A 575 -6.78 14.75 -21.19
CA PRO A 575 -6.15 14.77 -19.88
C PRO A 575 -5.18 15.96 -19.77
N THR A 576 -5.01 16.49 -18.56
CA THR A 576 -4.05 17.58 -18.33
C THR A 576 -2.61 17.04 -18.33
N PRO A 577 -1.58 17.86 -18.62
CA PRO A 577 -0.18 17.44 -18.52
C PRO A 577 0.15 16.88 -17.13
N ARG A 578 -0.38 17.50 -16.06
CA ARG A 578 -0.25 16.99 -14.68
C ARG A 578 -0.88 15.62 -14.51
N GLN A 579 -2.07 15.36 -15.06
CA GLN A 579 -2.71 14.03 -15.01
C GLN A 579 -1.89 12.97 -15.74
N TYR A 580 -1.28 13.31 -16.89
CA TYR A 580 -0.37 12.39 -17.59
C TYR A 580 0.85 12.05 -16.71
N ILE A 581 1.49 13.05 -16.11
CA ILE A 581 2.61 12.87 -15.17
C ILE A 581 2.19 12.01 -13.98
N GLU A 582 1.03 12.29 -13.36
CA GLU A 582 0.45 11.49 -12.26
C GLU A 582 0.17 10.02 -12.68
N TRP A 583 -0.17 9.74 -13.94
CA TRP A 583 -0.38 8.38 -14.46
C TRP A 583 0.92 7.63 -14.82
N THR A 584 2.00 8.35 -15.12
CA THR A 584 3.33 7.72 -15.27
C THR A 584 3.96 7.36 -13.92
N ALA A 585 3.53 8.01 -12.83
CA ALA A 585 4.02 7.73 -11.49
C ALA A 585 3.68 6.29 -11.02
N PRO A 586 4.53 5.64 -10.21
CA PRO A 586 4.26 4.31 -9.68
C PRO A 586 3.07 4.34 -8.70
N THR A 587 2.19 3.35 -8.80
CA THR A 587 0.94 3.32 -8.02
C THR A 587 1.16 2.88 -6.56
N GLN A 588 0.29 3.33 -5.66
CA GLN A 588 0.49 3.19 -4.22
C GLN A 588 -0.14 1.89 -3.68
N PHE A 589 0.63 1.09 -2.95
CA PHE A 589 0.15 -0.20 -2.44
C PHE A 589 -0.88 -0.05 -1.30
N GLN A 590 -2.08 -0.61 -1.49
CA GLN A 590 -3.17 -0.52 -0.51
C GLN A 590 -3.08 -1.64 0.55
N TYR A 591 -2.07 -1.57 1.41
CA TYR A 591 -1.78 -2.55 2.47
C TYR A 591 -3.01 -3.02 3.24
N ALA A 592 -3.85 -2.11 3.74
CA ALA A 592 -5.02 -2.46 4.56
C ALA A 592 -6.03 -3.37 3.83
N SER A 593 -6.25 -3.16 2.53
CA SER A 593 -7.17 -3.96 1.72
C SER A 593 -6.61 -5.37 1.48
N TYR A 594 -5.35 -5.48 1.04
CA TYR A 594 -4.72 -6.77 0.78
C TYR A 594 -4.51 -7.61 2.05
N TYR A 595 -4.05 -6.99 3.15
CA TYR A 595 -3.94 -7.68 4.44
C TYR A 595 -5.30 -8.18 4.95
N ASN A 596 -6.36 -7.39 4.80
CA ASN A 596 -7.71 -7.83 5.15
C ASN A 596 -8.12 -9.07 4.34
N TYR A 597 -7.91 -9.06 3.02
CA TYR A 597 -8.28 -10.18 2.16
C TYR A 597 -7.56 -11.47 2.58
N PHE A 598 -6.24 -11.42 2.81
CA PHE A 598 -5.50 -12.58 3.30
C PHE A 598 -5.96 -13.07 4.68
N LEU A 599 -6.24 -12.16 5.60
CA LEU A 599 -6.78 -12.51 6.93
C LEU A 599 -8.17 -13.15 6.81
N PHE A 600 -9.02 -12.67 5.91
CA PHE A 600 -10.35 -13.25 5.69
C PHE A 600 -10.25 -14.65 5.08
N TYR A 601 -9.41 -14.87 4.05
CA TYR A 601 -9.22 -16.20 3.47
C TYR A 601 -8.60 -17.17 4.48
N THR A 602 -7.69 -16.68 5.33
CA THR A 602 -7.15 -17.43 6.47
C THR A 602 -8.25 -17.81 7.45
N ALA A 603 -9.13 -16.87 7.80
CA ALA A 603 -10.24 -17.11 8.72
C ALA A 603 -11.22 -18.16 8.20
N VAL A 604 -11.72 -18.02 6.97
CA VAL A 604 -12.61 -18.98 6.32
C VAL A 604 -11.94 -20.37 6.28
N SER A 605 -10.68 -20.45 5.86
CA SER A 605 -9.97 -21.73 5.70
C SER A 605 -9.68 -22.43 7.01
N LEU A 606 -9.47 -21.69 8.12
CA LEU A 606 -9.35 -22.27 9.46
C LEU A 606 -10.72 -22.74 9.99
N CYS A 607 -11.77 -21.92 9.84
CA CYS A 607 -13.12 -22.24 10.33
C CYS A 607 -13.73 -23.49 9.68
N PHE A 608 -13.37 -23.80 8.43
CA PHE A 608 -13.78 -25.02 7.72
C PHE A 608 -12.65 -26.05 7.56
N ALA A 609 -11.51 -25.89 8.24
CA ALA A 609 -10.33 -26.76 8.09
C ALA A 609 -10.62 -28.24 8.36
N THR A 610 -11.35 -28.50 9.45
CA THR A 610 -11.78 -29.84 9.89
C THR A 610 -13.11 -30.27 9.25
N LEU A 611 -13.92 -29.30 8.81
CA LEU A 611 -15.23 -29.54 8.23
C LEU A 611 -15.15 -29.98 6.77
N GLN A 612 -14.29 -29.35 5.97
CA GLN A 612 -14.06 -29.74 4.57
C GLN A 612 -12.58 -29.58 4.20
N PRO A 613 -11.72 -30.58 4.48
CA PRO A 613 -10.26 -30.46 4.39
C PRO A 613 -9.70 -30.03 3.02
N ILE A 614 -10.46 -30.25 1.93
CA ILE A 614 -10.16 -29.72 0.59
C ILE A 614 -9.92 -28.20 0.59
N ILE A 615 -10.58 -27.44 1.48
CA ILE A 615 -10.44 -25.98 1.58
C ILE A 615 -8.98 -25.57 1.86
N LEU A 616 -8.24 -26.39 2.62
CA LEU A 616 -6.83 -26.16 2.94
C LEU A 616 -5.94 -26.29 1.70
N VAL A 617 -6.26 -27.23 0.81
CA VAL A 617 -5.56 -27.42 -0.48
C VAL A 617 -5.83 -26.24 -1.42
N CYS A 618 -7.09 -25.83 -1.57
CA CYS A 618 -7.45 -24.66 -2.37
C CYS A 618 -6.76 -23.38 -1.88
N THR A 619 -6.68 -23.17 -0.57
CA THR A 619 -6.02 -22.03 0.05
C THR A 619 -4.49 -22.12 0.01
N ALA A 620 -3.91 -23.32 0.06
CA ALA A 620 -2.49 -23.52 -0.17
C ALA A 620 -2.10 -23.12 -1.60
N ILE A 621 -2.87 -23.54 -2.62
CA ILE A 621 -2.70 -23.12 -4.02
C ILE A 621 -2.80 -21.59 -4.14
N TYR A 622 -3.80 -20.98 -3.51
CA TYR A 622 -3.96 -19.52 -3.47
C TYR A 622 -2.68 -18.82 -2.95
N PHE A 623 -2.23 -19.16 -1.74
CA PHE A 623 -1.08 -18.49 -1.14
C PHE A 623 0.26 -18.84 -1.79
N VAL A 624 0.40 -20.01 -2.45
CA VAL A 624 1.58 -20.32 -3.27
C VAL A 624 1.67 -19.34 -4.43
N MET A 625 0.63 -19.24 -5.26
CA MET A 625 0.55 -18.31 -6.38
C MET A 625 0.69 -16.85 -5.92
N ASP A 626 -0.10 -16.42 -4.94
CA ASP A 626 -0.12 -15.05 -4.46
C ASP A 626 1.25 -14.61 -3.93
N SER A 627 1.98 -15.50 -3.22
CA SER A 627 3.34 -15.21 -2.73
C SER A 627 4.36 -14.90 -3.81
N VAL A 628 4.16 -15.37 -5.05
CA VAL A 628 5.01 -15.07 -6.22
C VAL A 628 4.52 -13.81 -6.92
N LEU A 629 3.22 -13.72 -7.21
CA LEU A 629 2.65 -12.61 -7.98
C LEU A 629 2.74 -11.28 -7.22
N LYS A 630 2.47 -11.26 -5.90
CA LYS A 630 2.63 -10.05 -5.09
C LYS A 630 4.10 -9.67 -4.88
N LYS A 631 5.03 -10.63 -4.97
CA LYS A 631 6.48 -10.34 -4.98
C LYS A 631 6.89 -9.61 -6.27
N TYR A 632 6.38 -10.01 -7.43
CA TYR A 632 6.54 -9.22 -8.67
C TYR A 632 5.98 -7.80 -8.50
N LEU A 633 4.71 -7.69 -8.07
CA LEU A 633 3.98 -6.43 -8.02
C LEU A 633 4.62 -5.41 -7.05
N LEU A 634 5.04 -5.83 -5.86
CA LEU A 634 5.73 -4.94 -4.91
C LEU A 634 7.15 -4.57 -5.36
N MET A 635 7.84 -5.43 -6.12
CA MET A 635 9.14 -5.08 -6.70
C MET A 635 8.98 -4.05 -7.82
N TYR A 636 8.24 -4.36 -8.88
CA TYR A 636 8.33 -3.61 -10.14
C TYR A 636 7.25 -2.54 -10.33
N VAL A 637 6.10 -2.62 -9.65
CA VAL A 637 4.95 -1.74 -9.90
C VAL A 637 4.62 -0.85 -8.71
N PHE A 638 4.32 -1.43 -7.54
CA PHE A 638 3.74 -0.71 -6.43
C PHE A 638 4.77 -0.14 -5.44
N VAL A 639 4.55 1.10 -4.99
CA VAL A 639 5.39 1.78 -3.99
C VAL A 639 4.67 1.93 -2.65
N THR A 640 5.45 1.96 -1.57
CA THR A 640 4.99 2.26 -0.21
C THR A 640 4.74 3.77 -0.06
N LYS A 641 3.51 4.16 0.26
CA LYS A 641 3.15 5.59 0.40
C LYS A 641 3.93 6.26 1.54
N THR A 642 3.93 5.60 2.70
CA THR A 642 4.56 6.04 3.96
C THR A 642 5.00 4.79 4.72
N GLU A 643 6.27 4.69 5.13
CA GLU A 643 6.78 3.54 5.89
C GLU A 643 6.29 3.58 7.35
N SER A 644 5.50 2.59 7.75
CA SER A 644 5.02 2.40 9.13
C SER A 644 6.08 1.76 10.05
N GLY A 645 7.16 1.21 9.48
CA GLY A 645 8.19 0.48 10.22
C GLY A 645 7.69 -0.85 10.78
N GLY A 646 6.72 -1.48 10.14
CA GLY A 646 6.17 -2.78 10.54
C GLY A 646 5.13 -2.76 11.66
N GLN A 647 4.60 -1.59 12.06
CA GLN A 647 3.59 -1.53 13.13
C GLN A 647 2.28 -2.26 12.81
N MET A 648 2.03 -2.63 11.54
CA MET A 648 0.88 -3.46 11.16
C MET A 648 0.99 -4.92 11.64
N TRP A 649 2.22 -5.46 11.80
CA TRP A 649 2.47 -6.88 12.08
C TRP A 649 1.65 -7.41 13.28
N ARG A 650 1.63 -6.66 14.39
CA ARG A 650 0.86 -7.03 15.59
C ARG A 650 -0.64 -7.17 15.30
N THR A 651 -1.20 -6.28 14.49
CA THR A 651 -2.63 -6.33 14.12
C THR A 651 -2.93 -7.60 13.33
N LEU A 652 -2.03 -8.01 12.41
CA LEU A 652 -2.18 -9.23 11.62
C LEU A 652 -2.16 -10.47 12.51
N ILE A 653 -1.13 -10.62 13.34
CA ILE A 653 -0.99 -11.79 14.23
C ILE A 653 -2.15 -11.87 15.23
N ASN A 654 -2.57 -10.75 15.82
CA ASN A 654 -3.76 -10.69 16.69
C ASN A 654 -5.09 -10.95 15.94
N ARG A 655 -5.10 -11.04 14.61
CA ARG A 655 -6.26 -11.49 13.82
C ARG A 655 -6.16 -12.94 13.38
N VAL A 656 -4.98 -13.46 13.04
CA VAL A 656 -4.78 -14.91 12.82
C VAL A 656 -5.11 -15.70 14.10
N ILE A 657 -4.61 -15.28 15.27
CA ILE A 657 -4.92 -15.96 16.56
C ILE A 657 -6.42 -15.87 16.88
N PHE A 658 -7.09 -14.77 16.53
CA PHE A 658 -8.54 -14.63 16.73
C PHE A 658 -9.34 -15.52 15.75
N SER A 659 -8.84 -15.74 14.53
CA SER A 659 -9.43 -16.69 13.58
C SER A 659 -9.30 -18.14 14.03
N CYS A 660 -8.23 -18.50 14.75
CA CYS A 660 -8.09 -19.82 15.37
C CYS A 660 -9.16 -20.00 16.46
N ILE A 661 -9.24 -19.07 17.42
CA ILE A 661 -10.27 -19.05 18.48
C ILE A 661 -11.70 -19.16 17.92
N VAL A 662 -11.99 -18.57 16.77
CA VAL A 662 -13.31 -18.68 16.11
C VAL A 662 -13.50 -20.05 15.44
N ALA A 663 -12.45 -20.63 14.85
CA ALA A 663 -12.48 -22.00 14.33
C ALA A 663 -12.68 -23.04 15.46
N ASP A 664 -11.98 -22.90 16.59
CA ASP A 664 -12.12 -23.77 17.77
C ASP A 664 -13.57 -23.81 18.28
N VAL A 665 -14.24 -22.65 18.33
CA VAL A 665 -15.65 -22.54 18.73
C VAL A 665 -16.58 -23.22 17.71
N ILE A 666 -16.31 -23.10 16.41
CA ILE A 666 -17.05 -23.79 15.35
C ILE A 666 -16.85 -25.31 15.43
N ILE A 667 -15.62 -25.77 15.71
CA ILE A 667 -15.30 -27.19 15.94
C ILE A 667 -16.05 -27.68 17.20
N GLY A 668 -16.04 -26.91 18.28
CA GLY A 668 -16.80 -27.21 19.50
C GLY A 668 -18.31 -27.35 19.25
N ILE A 669 -18.91 -26.52 18.38
CA ILE A 669 -20.32 -26.63 17.98
C ILE A 669 -20.58 -27.95 17.24
N VAL A 670 -19.76 -28.31 16.26
CA VAL A 670 -19.94 -29.54 15.46
C VAL A 670 -19.65 -30.80 16.29
N VAL A 671 -18.64 -30.77 17.16
CA VAL A 671 -18.37 -31.84 18.13
C VAL A 671 -19.50 -31.99 19.14
N LYS A 672 -20.10 -30.91 19.65
CA LYS A 672 -21.29 -30.96 20.52
C LYS A 672 -22.54 -31.47 19.80
N ALA A 673 -22.62 -31.27 18.48
CA ALA A 673 -23.77 -31.68 17.68
C ALA A 673 -23.86 -33.19 17.44
N ARG A 674 -22.73 -33.92 17.39
CA ARG A 674 -22.69 -35.36 17.11
C ARG A 674 -21.94 -36.22 18.15
N GLY A 675 -21.29 -35.59 19.13
CA GLY A 675 -20.48 -36.23 20.15
C GLY A 675 -20.85 -35.84 21.58
N SER A 676 -19.88 -35.90 22.49
CA SER A 676 -20.08 -35.70 23.93
C SER A 676 -19.52 -34.36 24.41
N TRP A 677 -20.14 -33.78 25.45
CA TRP A 677 -19.60 -32.63 26.19
C TRP A 677 -18.15 -32.84 26.68
N GLY A 678 -17.73 -34.09 26.95
CA GLY A 678 -16.34 -34.40 27.29
C GLY A 678 -15.33 -34.01 26.20
N MET A 679 -15.71 -34.15 24.93
CA MET A 679 -14.89 -33.71 23.79
C MET A 679 -14.84 -32.18 23.67
N VAL A 680 -15.91 -31.48 24.07
CA VAL A 680 -15.97 -30.01 24.12
C VAL A 680 -15.06 -29.47 25.23
N PHE A 681 -15.07 -30.09 26.42
CA PHE A 681 -14.13 -29.75 27.49
C PHE A 681 -12.67 -29.98 27.09
N ALA A 682 -12.39 -31.00 26.25
CA ALA A 682 -11.06 -31.24 25.71
C ALA A 682 -10.54 -30.14 24.76
N LEU A 683 -11.40 -29.28 24.22
CA LEU A 683 -11.00 -28.11 23.39
C LEU A 683 -10.72 -26.85 24.24
N LEU A 684 -11.25 -26.76 25.46
CA LEU A 684 -11.11 -25.55 26.31
C LEU A 684 -9.64 -25.17 26.63
N PRO A 685 -8.70 -26.12 26.89
CA PRO A 685 -7.29 -25.79 27.09
C PRO A 685 -6.63 -25.10 25.89
N LEU A 686 -7.05 -25.43 24.65
CA LEU A 686 -6.50 -24.87 23.42
C LEU A 686 -6.76 -23.35 23.35
N LEU A 687 -7.98 -22.91 23.67
CA LEU A 687 -8.33 -21.49 23.79
C LEU A 687 -7.44 -20.75 24.81
N VAL A 688 -7.16 -21.37 25.96
CA VAL A 688 -6.28 -20.81 26.99
C VAL A 688 -4.84 -20.71 26.49
N VAL A 689 -4.35 -21.72 25.77
CA VAL A 689 -3.02 -21.72 25.14
C VAL A 689 -2.88 -20.60 24.11
N LEU A 690 -3.89 -20.36 23.25
CA LEU A 690 -3.87 -19.27 22.26
C LEU A 690 -3.83 -17.88 22.91
N VAL A 691 -4.64 -17.66 23.95
CA VAL A 691 -4.64 -16.40 24.71
C VAL A 691 -3.31 -16.21 25.47
N GLY A 692 -2.78 -17.28 26.07
CA GLY A 692 -1.48 -17.30 26.74
C GLY A 692 -0.32 -17.00 25.79
N PHE A 693 -0.32 -17.61 24.59
CA PHE A 693 0.67 -17.36 23.54
C PHE A 693 0.64 -15.91 23.04
N LYS A 694 -0.56 -15.34 22.86
CA LYS A 694 -0.74 -13.92 22.55
C LYS A 694 -0.18 -13.02 23.65
N TRP A 695 -0.36 -13.39 24.93
CA TRP A 695 0.19 -12.63 26.06
C TRP A 695 1.72 -12.74 26.15
N TYR A 696 2.28 -13.94 25.93
CA TYR A 696 3.71 -14.18 25.80
C TYR A 696 4.33 -13.31 24.70
N CYS A 697 3.74 -13.27 23.49
CA CYS A 697 4.24 -12.43 22.40
C CYS A 697 4.23 -10.93 22.77
N MET A 698 3.14 -10.48 23.38
CA MET A 698 2.96 -9.08 23.83
C MET A 698 3.94 -8.67 24.96
N LYS A 699 4.31 -9.60 25.85
CA LYS A 699 5.29 -9.35 26.92
C LYS A 699 6.73 -9.38 26.39
N THR A 700 7.03 -10.29 25.47
CA THR A 700 8.39 -10.60 25.00
C THR A 700 8.83 -9.70 23.86
N PHE A 701 8.03 -9.60 22.78
CA PHE A 701 8.48 -9.01 21.51
C PHE A 701 8.03 -7.57 21.30
N ASP A 702 6.85 -7.17 21.78
CA ASP A 702 6.31 -5.82 21.56
C ASP A 702 7.26 -4.70 22.03
N PRO A 703 7.87 -4.75 23.24
CA PRO A 703 8.76 -3.68 23.70
C PRO A 703 10.02 -3.52 22.83
N ASP A 704 10.56 -4.62 22.28
CA ASP A 704 11.73 -4.55 21.40
C ASP A 704 11.41 -4.01 20.02
N MET A 705 10.21 -4.29 19.53
CA MET A 705 9.77 -3.69 18.29
C MET A 705 9.50 -2.19 18.48
N ASP A 706 8.93 -1.72 19.58
CA ASP A 706 8.60 -0.28 19.72
C ASP A 706 9.79 0.61 20.11
N TYR A 707 10.80 0.11 20.83
CA TYR A 707 11.86 0.95 21.40
C TYR A 707 13.26 0.46 21.02
N TYR A 708 14.09 1.34 20.45
CA TYR A 708 15.48 1.02 20.09
C TYR A 708 16.29 0.58 21.32
N GLN A 709 16.21 1.35 22.40
CA GLN A 709 16.88 1.09 23.68
C GLN A 709 15.87 1.17 24.82
N ARG A 710 16.15 0.45 25.93
CA ARG A 710 15.33 0.41 27.15
C ARG A 710 16.05 1.00 28.38
N ASN A 711 17.37 0.99 28.39
CA ASN A 711 18.21 1.26 29.54
C ASN A 711 19.03 2.54 29.31
N ALA A 712 18.99 3.48 30.26
CA ALA A 712 19.72 4.75 30.18
C ALA A 712 21.25 4.60 30.30
N LYS A 713 21.73 3.73 31.20
CA LYS A 713 23.16 3.46 31.50
C LYS A 713 24.05 2.97 30.35
N LEU A 714 23.53 2.93 29.12
CA LEU A 714 24.26 2.61 27.88
C LEU A 714 24.11 3.76 26.86
N ALA A 715 23.90 4.97 27.36
CA ALA A 715 23.87 6.21 26.59
C ALA A 715 24.75 7.32 27.23
N ASP A 716 25.44 7.03 28.33
CA ASP A 716 26.33 7.95 29.03
C ASP A 716 27.66 8.15 28.27
N ASP A 717 28.23 7.07 27.69
CA ASP A 717 29.55 7.00 27.01
C ASP A 717 29.74 7.94 25.79
N SER A 718 28.79 8.84 25.49
CA SER A 718 28.89 9.83 24.41
C SER A 718 28.26 11.19 24.74
N SER A 719 28.01 11.52 26.02
CA SER A 719 27.02 12.54 26.41
C SER A 719 27.55 13.74 27.22
N GLU A 720 28.66 14.37 26.80
CA GLU A 720 29.14 15.66 27.38
C GLU A 720 28.92 16.90 26.50
N LEU A 721 28.46 16.74 25.25
CA LEU A 721 28.28 17.87 24.32
C LEU A 721 26.79 18.24 24.15
N GLY A 722 26.48 19.52 24.40
CA GLY A 722 25.14 20.08 24.23
C GLY A 722 24.69 20.22 22.76
N PRO A 723 23.39 20.42 22.50
CA PRO A 723 22.82 20.37 21.16
C PRO A 723 23.36 21.48 20.24
N SER A 724 23.86 21.07 19.08
CA SER A 724 24.47 22.01 18.12
C SER A 724 23.42 22.96 17.51
N SER A 725 23.79 24.23 17.29
CA SER A 725 22.90 25.19 16.61
C SER A 725 22.45 24.73 15.21
N LYS A 726 23.24 23.86 14.56
CA LYS A 726 22.90 23.23 13.27
C LYS A 726 21.88 22.08 13.39
N SER A 727 21.87 21.33 14.50
CA SER A 727 20.81 20.34 14.77
C SER A 727 19.51 21.02 15.22
N VAL A 728 19.57 22.06 16.06
CA VAL A 728 18.42 22.90 16.46
C VAL A 728 17.65 23.43 15.25
N ASN A 729 18.32 24.17 14.36
CA ASN A 729 17.68 24.77 13.19
C ASN A 729 17.09 23.72 12.21
N ARG A 730 17.75 22.55 12.08
CA ARG A 730 17.26 21.44 11.25
C ARG A 730 16.04 20.74 11.87
N ALA A 731 16.02 20.61 13.20
CA ALA A 731 14.93 19.98 13.93
C ALA A 731 13.67 20.84 13.89
N ALA A 732 13.79 22.13 14.22
CA ALA A 732 12.69 23.09 14.18
C ALA A 732 12.02 23.14 12.80
N ALA A 733 12.80 23.40 11.74
CA ALA A 733 12.27 23.57 10.38
C ALA A 733 11.50 22.33 9.87
N ARG A 734 11.97 21.11 10.17
CA ARG A 734 11.34 19.86 9.70
C ARG A 734 10.06 19.47 10.45
N PHE A 735 9.79 20.06 11.61
CA PHE A 735 8.58 19.83 12.40
C PHE A 735 7.58 21.00 12.37
N MET A 736 7.87 22.07 11.63
CA MET A 736 6.89 23.09 11.29
C MET A 736 5.72 22.48 10.50
N HIS A 737 4.57 23.16 10.53
CA HIS A 737 3.40 22.72 9.78
C HIS A 737 3.68 22.83 8.27
N PRO A 738 3.59 21.75 7.46
CA PRO A 738 4.18 21.69 6.12
C PRO A 738 3.57 22.69 5.11
N VAL A 739 2.36 23.20 5.39
CA VAL A 739 1.70 24.22 4.57
C VAL A 739 2.40 25.59 4.63
N LEU A 740 3.26 25.84 5.63
CA LEU A 740 4.06 27.06 5.69
C LEU A 740 5.11 27.07 4.57
N ASP A 741 5.93 26.02 4.47
CA ASP A 741 7.04 25.93 3.50
C ASP A 741 6.65 25.37 2.12
N LYS A 742 5.46 24.74 1.98
CA LYS A 742 5.02 24.18 0.69
C LYS A 742 4.82 25.28 -0.35
N LYS A 743 5.57 25.24 -1.45
CA LYS A 743 5.33 26.09 -2.63
C LYS A 743 3.91 25.89 -3.17
N LEU A 744 3.27 26.98 -3.60
CA LEU A 744 1.93 26.94 -4.18
C LEU A 744 1.98 26.38 -5.61
N MET A 745 0.94 25.63 -5.98
CA MET A 745 0.93 24.83 -7.20
C MET A 745 0.66 25.70 -8.43
N THR A 746 1.60 25.81 -9.36
CA THR A 746 1.40 26.56 -10.62
C THR A 746 0.55 25.78 -11.63
N PRO A 747 -0.21 26.46 -12.51
CA PRO A 747 -0.94 25.82 -13.60
C PRO A 747 0.01 25.32 -14.70
N MET A 748 -0.17 24.08 -15.14
CA MET A 748 0.62 23.38 -16.15
C MET A 748 -0.14 23.22 -17.47
N VAL A 749 0.53 23.51 -18.59
CA VAL A 749 -0.04 23.45 -19.95
C VAL A 749 0.95 22.77 -20.90
N ALA A 750 0.46 22.11 -21.96
CA ALA A 750 1.32 21.51 -22.96
C ALA A 750 2.09 22.58 -23.74
N ALA A 751 3.38 22.38 -23.97
CA ALA A 751 4.26 23.40 -24.59
C ALA A 751 3.78 23.85 -25.98
N LYS A 752 3.17 22.96 -26.79
CA LYS A 752 2.56 23.29 -28.08
C LYS A 752 1.53 24.44 -27.98
N ALA A 753 0.83 24.55 -26.86
CA ALA A 753 -0.19 25.57 -26.64
C ALA A 753 0.35 26.84 -25.96
N ARG A 754 1.65 26.94 -25.65
CA ARG A 754 2.26 28.07 -24.91
C ARG A 754 1.90 29.43 -25.53
N HIS A 755 1.98 29.55 -26.86
CA HIS A 755 1.60 30.73 -27.64
C HIS A 755 0.15 31.15 -27.35
N ALA A 756 -0.81 30.23 -27.52
CA ALA A 756 -2.22 30.47 -27.27
C ALA A 756 -2.49 30.86 -25.80
N VAL A 757 -1.81 30.21 -24.84
CA VAL A 757 -1.96 30.57 -23.42
C VAL A 757 -1.50 32.01 -23.14
N GLN A 758 -0.42 32.49 -23.75
CA GLN A 758 0.06 33.87 -23.51
C GLN A 758 -0.98 34.91 -23.95
N GLN A 759 -1.69 34.68 -25.06
CA GLN A 759 -2.80 35.53 -25.52
C GLN A 759 -4.02 35.46 -24.58
N ILE A 760 -4.32 34.27 -24.04
CA ILE A 760 -5.53 33.99 -23.26
C ILE A 760 -5.36 34.30 -21.75
N TYR A 761 -4.13 34.30 -21.24
CA TYR A 761 -3.76 34.34 -19.82
C TYR A 761 -2.69 35.41 -19.55
N ALA A 762 -2.84 36.60 -20.15
CA ALA A 762 -1.80 37.64 -20.15
C ALA A 762 -1.38 38.13 -18.74
N GLY A 763 -2.35 38.51 -17.90
CA GLY A 763 -2.10 39.23 -16.64
C GLY A 763 -1.69 38.35 -15.44
N ARG A 764 -0.64 37.54 -15.61
CA ARG A 764 0.28 37.16 -14.51
C ARG A 764 1.74 37.46 -14.88
N LEU A 765 1.97 38.07 -16.06
CA LEU A 765 3.09 39.01 -16.24
C LEU A 765 2.71 40.29 -15.50
N GLY A 766 3.30 40.50 -14.33
CA GLY A 766 2.94 41.56 -13.38
C GLY A 766 4.07 41.91 -12.42
N SER A 767 5.31 41.77 -12.88
CA SER A 767 6.43 42.59 -12.38
C SER A 767 6.50 43.80 -13.29
N GLU A 768 6.31 45.00 -12.75
CA GLU A 768 6.28 46.23 -13.53
C GLU A 768 7.61 46.43 -14.27
N ILE A 769 7.52 46.62 -15.59
CA ILE A 769 8.52 47.43 -16.28
C ILE A 769 8.15 48.86 -15.92
N ASP A 770 8.94 49.48 -15.05
CA ASP A 770 8.74 50.86 -14.62
C ASP A 770 9.14 51.83 -15.74
N SER A 771 8.33 51.84 -16.80
CA SER A 771 8.44 52.77 -17.91
C SER A 771 7.64 54.04 -17.60
N GLY A 772 8.20 54.87 -16.72
CA GLY A 772 7.80 56.26 -16.59
C GLY A 772 7.91 57.01 -17.93
N PRO A 773 7.26 58.18 -18.08
CA PRO A 773 7.28 58.94 -19.33
C PRO A 773 8.72 59.34 -19.72
N PRO A 774 9.04 59.40 -21.03
CA PRO A 774 10.42 59.47 -21.50
C PRO A 774 11.06 60.84 -21.22
N ALA A 775 11.95 60.88 -20.23
CA ALA A 775 12.89 61.98 -20.03
C ALA A 775 14.11 61.82 -20.95
N PHE A 776 14.47 62.90 -21.65
CA PHE A 776 15.61 62.94 -22.59
C PHE A 776 16.95 62.62 -21.87
N SER A 777 17.68 61.59 -22.34
CA SER A 777 19.12 61.42 -22.05
C SER A 777 19.79 60.44 -23.04
N ASP A 778 20.66 60.95 -23.91
CA ASP A 778 21.33 60.18 -24.96
C ASP A 778 22.63 59.50 -24.48
N ILE A 779 22.55 58.48 -23.61
CA ILE A 779 23.60 57.46 -23.47
C ILE A 779 22.96 56.06 -23.29
N PRO A 780 23.11 55.13 -24.25
CA PRO A 780 22.64 53.75 -24.09
C PRO A 780 23.66 52.89 -23.32
N MET A 781 23.69 52.99 -21.99
CA MET A 781 24.45 52.04 -21.17
C MET A 781 23.73 50.68 -21.11
N GLN A 782 24.41 49.62 -21.58
CA GLN A 782 23.88 48.26 -21.52
C GLN A 782 23.87 47.73 -20.08
N PRO A 783 22.75 47.19 -19.56
CA PRO A 783 22.71 46.62 -18.21
C PRO A 783 23.54 45.33 -18.14
N LEU A 784 24.51 45.31 -17.22
CA LEU A 784 25.37 44.15 -17.00
C LEU A 784 24.53 42.97 -16.47
N LYS A 785 24.52 41.84 -17.19
CA LYS A 785 23.85 40.61 -16.73
C LYS A 785 24.59 40.00 -15.53
N GLN A 786 24.21 40.37 -14.32
CA GLN A 786 24.63 39.63 -13.12
C GLN A 786 24.06 38.20 -13.15
N ALA A 787 24.93 37.22 -12.94
CA ALA A 787 24.57 35.81 -12.97
C ALA A 787 23.85 35.38 -11.68
N GLY A 788 22.55 35.66 -11.58
CA GLY A 788 21.77 35.37 -10.37
C GLY A 788 20.31 35.79 -10.41
N ASP A 789 19.60 35.56 -11.54
CA ASP A 789 18.17 35.88 -11.65
C ASP A 789 17.37 35.29 -10.47
N PRO A 790 16.62 36.10 -9.70
CA PRO A 790 15.60 35.57 -8.80
C PRO A 790 14.53 34.84 -9.63
N PRO A 791 13.89 33.79 -9.11
CA PRO A 791 12.99 32.96 -9.91
C PRO A 791 11.76 33.75 -10.39
N GLN A 792 11.81 34.17 -11.65
CA GLN A 792 10.71 34.81 -12.37
C GLN A 792 9.42 34.02 -12.12
N HIS A 793 8.40 34.68 -11.58
CA HIS A 793 7.12 34.05 -11.27
C HIS A 793 6.32 33.83 -12.56
N GLN A 794 6.71 32.78 -13.31
CA GLN A 794 6.07 32.44 -14.57
C GLN A 794 4.57 32.21 -14.38
N ALA A 795 3.78 32.91 -15.19
CA ALA A 795 2.33 32.92 -15.15
C ALA A 795 1.73 31.51 -15.08
N PHE A 796 2.25 30.63 -15.94
CA PHE A 796 1.92 29.21 -16.08
C PHE A 796 3.19 28.47 -16.52
N GLU A 797 3.18 27.15 -16.38
CA GLU A 797 4.31 26.29 -16.72
C GLU A 797 4.04 25.52 -18.02
N ALA A 798 4.87 25.74 -19.04
CA ALA A 798 4.78 25.05 -20.32
C ALA A 798 5.59 23.75 -20.29
N VAL A 799 4.91 22.61 -20.26
CA VAL A 799 5.50 21.26 -20.18
C VAL A 799 5.76 20.70 -21.58
N PRO A 800 7.02 20.41 -21.99
CA PRO A 800 7.33 19.73 -23.24
C PRO A 800 6.79 18.30 -23.26
N GLU A 801 6.36 17.80 -24.43
CA GLU A 801 5.79 16.45 -24.55
C GLU A 801 6.80 15.35 -24.17
N GLY A 802 8.07 15.52 -24.52
CA GLY A 802 9.17 14.64 -24.09
C GLY A 802 9.47 14.68 -22.59
N GLN A 803 8.88 15.60 -21.82
CA GLN A 803 9.05 15.76 -20.38
C GLN A 803 7.79 15.39 -19.57
N LEU A 804 6.74 14.83 -20.18
CA LEU A 804 5.50 14.37 -19.51
C LEU A 804 5.69 13.16 -18.55
N ASP A 805 6.91 12.87 -18.15
CA ASP A 805 7.31 11.68 -17.38
C ASP A 805 7.63 12.05 -15.92
N TYR A 806 7.18 11.22 -14.98
CA TYR A 806 7.36 11.46 -13.53
C TYR A 806 8.82 11.64 -13.10
N ALA A 807 9.79 11.10 -13.87
CA ALA A 807 11.23 11.24 -13.62
C ALA A 807 11.68 12.70 -13.44
N PHE A 808 11.19 13.62 -14.28
CA PHE A 808 11.54 15.04 -14.23
C PHE A 808 10.94 15.77 -13.02
N TYR A 809 9.83 15.24 -12.48
CA TYR A 809 8.96 15.94 -11.54
C TYR A 809 8.99 15.37 -10.10
N LYS A 810 9.63 14.22 -9.86
CA LYS A 810 9.65 13.49 -8.57
C LYS A 810 10.13 14.28 -7.34
N ASN A 811 10.91 15.34 -7.55
CA ASN A 811 11.48 16.19 -6.50
C ASN A 811 10.61 17.40 -6.13
N ARG A 812 9.43 17.58 -6.76
CA ARG A 812 8.57 18.75 -6.59
C ARG A 812 7.52 18.56 -5.48
N SER A 813 7.20 19.63 -4.76
CA SER A 813 6.15 19.71 -3.72
C SER A 813 4.81 19.12 -4.15
N ASP A 814 4.45 19.38 -5.41
CA ASP A 814 3.15 19.08 -6.00
C ASP A 814 3.02 17.57 -6.30
N PHE A 815 4.15 16.90 -6.53
CA PHE A 815 4.24 15.50 -6.97
C PHE A 815 4.84 14.54 -5.93
N GLY A 816 5.47 15.04 -4.86
CA GLY A 816 6.11 14.19 -3.84
C GLY A 816 5.15 13.25 -3.10
N ASN A 817 3.88 13.65 -2.96
CA ASN A 817 2.82 12.80 -2.37
C ASN A 817 2.35 11.65 -3.28
N VAL A 818 2.79 11.62 -4.56
CA VAL A 818 2.37 10.66 -5.58
C VAL A 818 3.32 9.46 -5.62
N GLY A 819 4.62 9.69 -5.77
CA GLY A 819 5.64 8.65 -5.90
C GLY A 819 6.01 7.90 -4.61
N GLY A 820 5.57 8.38 -3.44
CA GLY A 820 5.79 7.75 -2.13
C GLY A 820 7.10 8.14 -1.44
N ASP A 821 7.12 8.01 -0.11
CA ASP A 821 8.18 8.52 0.80
C ASP A 821 9.62 8.11 0.41
N ARG A 822 9.85 6.96 -0.25
CA ARG A 822 11.19 6.47 -0.62
C ARG A 822 11.67 6.85 -2.03
N LEU A 823 10.78 7.26 -2.96
CA LEU A 823 11.19 7.72 -4.31
C LEU A 823 11.20 9.25 -4.45
N SER A 824 10.54 9.97 -3.55
CA SER A 824 10.66 11.42 -3.49
C SER A 824 11.75 11.82 -2.49
N ARG A 825 12.76 12.57 -2.95
CA ARG A 825 14.01 12.87 -2.22
C ARG A 825 13.84 13.67 -0.92
N TYR A 826 12.62 14.06 -0.57
CA TYR A 826 12.25 14.95 0.54
C TYR A 826 12.80 14.52 1.91
N ASP A 827 12.84 13.23 2.23
CA ASP A 827 13.34 12.75 3.54
C ASP A 827 14.85 13.07 3.73
N MET A 828 15.61 13.08 2.63
CA MET A 828 17.07 13.32 2.57
C MET A 828 17.50 14.78 2.35
N ILE A 829 16.59 15.74 2.24
CA ILE A 829 16.99 17.15 2.03
C ILE A 829 17.67 17.72 3.28
N THR A 830 18.99 17.84 3.23
CA THR A 830 19.86 18.41 4.28
C THR A 830 20.09 19.92 4.15
N SER A 831 19.64 20.53 3.05
CA SER A 831 19.81 21.93 2.70
C SER A 831 18.53 22.78 2.85
N ARG A 832 18.69 24.09 2.99
CA ARG A 832 17.59 25.07 2.90
C ARG A 832 17.02 25.07 1.47
N PRO A 833 15.70 25.16 1.26
CA PRO A 833 15.12 25.41 -0.06
C PRO A 833 15.45 26.84 -0.53
N GLY A 834 16.62 27.03 -1.13
CA GLY A 834 17.11 28.35 -1.56
C GLY A 834 18.64 28.47 -1.69
N THR A 835 19.42 27.50 -1.20
CA THR A 835 20.87 27.46 -1.44
C THR A 835 21.17 26.56 -2.65
N PRO A 836 21.91 27.00 -3.68
CA PRO A 836 22.38 26.11 -4.73
C PRO A 836 23.31 25.05 -4.13
N ALA A 837 23.13 23.79 -4.52
CA ALA A 837 23.97 22.70 -4.01
C ALA A 837 25.28 22.66 -4.78
N SER A 838 26.41 22.79 -4.08
CA SER A 838 27.72 22.47 -4.63
C SER A 838 27.82 20.97 -4.92
N PHE A 839 27.97 20.61 -6.20
CA PHE A 839 28.22 19.23 -6.62
C PHE A 839 29.67 18.85 -6.28
N GLY A 840 29.91 18.31 -5.07
CA GLY A 840 31.28 17.92 -4.68
C GLY A 840 31.50 17.53 -3.22
N ALA A 841 30.64 16.69 -2.61
CA ALA A 841 30.88 16.23 -1.22
C ALA A 841 30.16 14.89 -0.86
N SER A 842 30.48 13.78 -1.52
CA SER A 842 30.00 12.44 -1.09
C SER A 842 30.90 11.28 -1.53
N ARG A 843 32.18 11.30 -1.12
CA ARG A 843 33.08 10.14 -1.21
C ARG A 843 32.88 9.25 0.03
N ALA A 844 32.61 7.96 -0.16
CA ALA A 844 32.41 7.03 0.96
C ALA A 844 33.75 6.66 1.64
N PRO A 845 33.76 6.38 2.96
CA PRO A 845 34.98 5.96 3.66
C PRO A 845 35.35 4.51 3.32
N SER A 846 36.63 4.28 3.06
CA SER A 846 37.24 2.94 2.98
C SER A 846 37.81 2.54 4.35
N PRO A 847 37.91 1.24 4.71
CA PRO A 847 38.42 0.82 6.02
C PRO A 847 39.95 0.87 6.13
N TYR A 848 40.43 1.26 7.31
CA TYR A 848 41.77 1.03 7.89
C TYR A 848 43.04 1.32 7.08
N THR A 849 43.81 2.30 7.55
CA THR A 849 45.27 2.17 7.73
C THR A 849 45.74 3.22 8.73
N ASP A 850 46.58 2.85 9.69
CA ASP A 850 47.20 3.79 10.63
C ASP A 850 48.36 4.55 9.98
N LEU A 851 48.54 5.84 10.31
CA LEU A 851 49.80 6.44 10.81
C LEU A 851 49.73 7.97 10.96
N LYS A 852 50.07 8.43 12.18
CA LYS A 852 50.76 9.70 12.54
C LYS A 852 50.36 11.02 11.85
N SER A 853 49.43 11.72 12.51
CA SER A 853 49.61 13.09 13.03
C SER A 853 50.59 14.06 12.33
N ALA A 854 50.04 15.15 11.79
CA ALA A 854 50.70 16.45 11.70
C ALA A 854 49.77 17.52 12.27
N SER A 855 50.24 18.38 13.17
CA SER A 855 49.44 19.44 13.81
C SER A 855 49.61 20.79 13.12
N PRO A 856 48.58 21.66 13.07
CA PRO A 856 48.72 23.03 12.57
C PRO A 856 49.59 23.89 13.49
N TYR A 857 50.23 24.93 12.92
CA TYR A 857 50.84 26.00 13.71
C TYR A 857 49.78 26.85 14.42
N GLY A 858 50.03 27.17 15.69
CA GLY A 858 49.22 28.09 16.50
C GLY A 858 50.06 28.65 17.63
N SER A 859 50.53 29.89 17.49
CA SER A 859 51.53 30.49 18.36
C SER A 859 50.98 30.87 19.75
N ARG A 860 51.58 30.32 20.82
CA ARG A 860 51.62 30.91 22.16
C ARG A 860 52.96 30.60 22.84
N SER A 861 53.38 31.49 23.73
CA SER A 861 54.72 31.57 24.32
C SER A 861 54.77 31.06 25.77
N ALA A 862 55.99 31.06 26.33
CA ALA A 862 56.37 30.71 27.71
C ALA A 862 56.40 29.21 28.07
N SER A 863 57.61 28.65 28.04
CA SER A 863 58.03 27.53 28.91
C SER A 863 58.28 28.05 30.35
N PRO A 864 58.49 27.18 31.36
CA PRO A 864 59.74 26.40 31.47
C PRO A 864 59.54 24.87 31.53
N ALA A 865 60.65 24.15 31.42
CA ALA A 865 60.78 22.71 31.64
C ALA A 865 61.79 22.48 32.78
N PRO A 866 62.48 21.31 32.90
CA PRO A 866 62.04 19.92 32.93
C PRO A 866 62.44 19.25 34.29
N ILE A 867 62.33 17.91 34.43
CA ILE A 867 63.38 17.06 35.03
C ILE A 867 63.19 15.57 34.69
N TYR A 868 64.29 14.81 34.77
CA TYR A 868 64.47 13.40 34.33
C TYR A 868 64.22 12.35 35.42
N ARG A 869 63.86 11.11 35.01
CA ARG A 869 64.31 9.75 35.48
C ARG A 869 63.18 8.74 35.17
N LYS A 870 63.28 7.71 34.29
CA LYS A 870 64.29 6.66 33.97
C LYS A 870 64.08 5.38 34.82
N GLU A 871 64.40 4.23 34.21
CA GLU A 871 64.26 2.81 34.67
C GLU A 871 62.87 2.17 34.42
N VAL A 872 62.67 0.95 33.87
CA VAL A 872 63.42 -0.32 33.61
C VAL A 872 63.11 -1.46 34.59
N GLY A 873 62.69 -2.62 34.05
CA GLY A 873 62.46 -3.89 34.78
C GLY A 873 61.13 -4.58 34.37
N THR A 874 61.02 -5.47 33.36
CA THR A 874 61.55 -6.86 33.18
C THR A 874 60.97 -7.95 34.12
N LYS A 875 60.15 -8.86 33.55
CA LYS A 875 59.89 -10.30 33.88
C LYS A 875 58.60 -10.76 33.14
N SER A 876 58.60 -11.69 32.18
CA SER A 876 58.76 -13.17 32.21
C SER A 876 57.49 -13.95 32.65
N SER A 877 57.02 -15.07 32.06
CA SER A 877 57.12 -15.66 30.68
C SER A 877 56.43 -17.05 30.59
N HIS A 878 55.48 -17.25 29.64
CA HIS A 878 55.05 -18.58 29.08
C HIS A 878 54.40 -19.62 30.06
N PRO A 879 53.96 -20.84 29.63
CA PRO A 879 53.88 -21.49 28.30
C PRO A 879 52.54 -22.22 27.89
N ALA A 880 52.50 -22.72 26.65
CA ALA A 880 51.71 -23.87 26.11
C ALA A 880 50.15 -23.73 25.99
N LEU A 881 49.41 -24.45 25.12
CA LEU A 881 49.63 -25.74 24.42
C LEU A 881 49.36 -25.73 22.89
N ARG A 882 49.58 -26.87 22.21
CA ARG A 882 49.64 -27.07 20.73
C ARG A 882 49.04 -28.43 20.29
N SER A 883 48.47 -28.52 19.09
CA SER A 883 48.25 -29.78 18.35
C SER A 883 48.25 -29.57 16.81
N GLN A 884 48.51 -30.62 16.01
CA GLN A 884 48.68 -30.56 14.53
C GLN A 884 48.28 -31.89 13.84
N HIS A 885 48.19 -31.83 12.49
CA HIS A 885 48.10 -32.96 11.51
C HIS A 885 46.72 -33.66 11.38
N SER A 886 46.38 -34.34 10.26
CA SER A 886 47.20 -34.93 9.17
C SER A 886 46.70 -34.67 7.71
N ARG A 887 47.38 -35.29 6.71
CA ARG A 887 47.16 -35.24 5.22
C ARG A 887 46.40 -36.52 4.74
N TYR A 888 45.99 -36.76 3.47
CA TYR A 888 46.66 -36.87 2.13
C TYR A 888 45.59 -36.77 0.99
N SER A 889 45.77 -36.11 -0.18
CA SER A 889 46.49 -36.47 -1.47
C SER A 889 45.68 -37.42 -2.42
N SER A 890 45.91 -37.61 -3.74
CA SER A 890 46.76 -37.01 -4.83
C SER A 890 46.45 -37.66 -6.21
N LEU A 891 46.69 -36.95 -7.36
CA LEU A 891 47.01 -37.37 -8.78
C LEU A 891 46.46 -36.28 -9.77
N ALA A 892 47.21 -35.64 -10.71
CA ALA A 892 47.99 -36.06 -11.90
C ALA A 892 47.09 -36.48 -13.11
N GLN A 893 47.31 -36.15 -14.39
CA GLN A 893 48.43 -35.54 -15.19
C GLN A 893 47.97 -34.17 -15.81
N ILE A 894 48.64 -33.37 -16.69
CA ILE A 894 49.74 -33.49 -17.70
C ILE A 894 49.31 -34.19 -19.03
N GLU A 895 49.67 -33.83 -20.28
CA GLU A 895 50.62 -32.86 -20.92
C GLU A 895 49.84 -31.78 -21.75
N SER A 896 50.12 -31.18 -22.95
CA SER A 896 51.10 -31.23 -24.09
C SER A 896 51.15 -29.87 -24.87
N ASN A 897 51.67 -29.79 -26.13
CA ASN A 897 52.09 -28.57 -26.87
C ASN A 897 51.50 -28.38 -28.31
N ASP A 898 51.60 -27.13 -28.80
CA ASP A 898 51.89 -26.64 -30.19
C ASP A 898 50.90 -26.63 -31.39
N ASP A 899 51.30 -25.75 -32.32
CA ASP A 899 50.91 -25.48 -33.71
C ASP A 899 49.53 -24.91 -34.07
N GLY A 900 49.56 -24.00 -35.06
CA GLY A 900 48.43 -23.52 -35.83
C GLY A 900 48.91 -22.75 -37.06
N ASP A 901 48.13 -22.78 -38.14
CA ASP A 901 48.32 -21.87 -39.27
C ASP A 901 46.97 -21.60 -40.00
N ILE A 902 47.01 -20.69 -40.99
CA ILE A 902 45.87 -19.99 -41.57
C ILE A 902 45.54 -20.52 -42.97
N SER A 903 44.27 -20.79 -43.30
CA SER A 903 43.69 -20.40 -44.61
C SER A 903 42.19 -20.72 -44.83
N MET A 904 41.56 -19.84 -45.61
CA MET A 904 40.47 -20.00 -46.58
C MET A 904 39.02 -20.42 -46.22
N TYR A 905 38.13 -19.76 -46.98
CA TYR A 905 36.69 -19.93 -47.24
C TYR A 905 36.39 -21.25 -48.02
N PRO A 906 35.11 -21.72 -48.24
CA PRO A 906 33.91 -20.88 -48.48
C PRO A 906 32.51 -21.46 -48.10
N THR A 907 31.48 -20.80 -48.67
CA THR A 907 30.14 -21.30 -49.11
C THR A 907 28.92 -21.39 -48.15
N HIS A 908 27.92 -20.53 -48.49
CA HIS A 908 26.45 -20.67 -48.44
C HIS A 908 25.64 -20.90 -47.14
N GLY A 909 24.43 -20.32 -47.13
CA GLY A 909 23.31 -20.64 -46.22
C GLY A 909 22.36 -21.69 -46.87
N PRO A 910 21.01 -21.60 -46.78
CA PRO A 910 20.18 -20.42 -46.43
C PRO A 910 19.01 -20.71 -45.44
N TYR A 911 18.28 -19.66 -45.03
CA TYR A 911 16.83 -19.45 -45.32
C TYR A 911 16.25 -18.27 -44.54
N THR A 912 15.39 -17.50 -45.21
CA THR A 912 14.61 -16.38 -44.66
C THR A 912 13.11 -16.67 -44.82
N ASP A 913 12.29 -16.24 -43.86
CA ASP A 913 10.82 -16.30 -43.94
C ASP A 913 10.25 -14.86 -44.04
N PRO A 914 9.40 -14.53 -45.03
CA PRO A 914 8.98 -13.15 -45.29
C PRO A 914 7.62 -12.82 -44.62
N ASN A 915 7.53 -11.65 -43.96
CA ASN A 915 6.30 -10.85 -43.75
C ASN A 915 6.60 -9.67 -42.77
N ASP A 916 7.15 -8.55 -43.25
CA ASP A 916 7.25 -7.30 -42.48
C ASP A 916 6.90 -6.08 -43.35
N ASP A 917 5.62 -6.00 -43.74
CA ASP A 917 5.04 -4.93 -44.55
C ASP A 917 4.94 -3.60 -43.77
N ARG A 918 6.10 -2.98 -43.51
CA ARG A 918 6.20 -1.62 -42.96
C ARG A 918 7.31 -0.74 -43.55
N ALA A 919 8.14 -1.24 -44.46
CA ALA A 919 9.24 -0.46 -45.04
C ALA A 919 8.84 0.35 -46.30
N ASN A 920 7.97 -0.20 -47.17
CA ASN A 920 7.71 0.36 -48.50
C ASN A 920 6.41 1.16 -48.59
N LEU A 921 6.43 2.41 -48.11
CA LEU A 921 5.45 3.44 -48.46
C LEU A 921 6.07 4.84 -48.30
N LEU A 922 6.82 5.29 -49.33
CA LEU A 922 7.08 6.69 -49.75
C LEU A 922 8.34 6.80 -50.66
N THR A 923 8.36 6.06 -51.76
CA THR A 923 9.23 6.31 -52.92
C THR A 923 8.41 6.20 -54.20
N ASP A 924 8.86 6.89 -55.25
CA ASP A 924 8.33 6.89 -56.62
C ASP A 924 6.86 7.33 -56.82
N VAL A 925 6.68 8.65 -56.97
CA VAL A 925 6.40 9.22 -58.31
C VAL A 925 7.38 10.35 -58.57
N GLY A 926 7.86 10.44 -59.81
CA GLY A 926 9.00 11.25 -60.24
C GLY A 926 8.70 12.70 -60.67
N PRO A 927 9.50 13.26 -61.61
CA PRO A 927 9.85 14.67 -61.61
C PRO A 927 9.14 15.53 -62.67
N ASP A 928 9.14 16.85 -62.45
CA ASP A 928 9.80 17.83 -63.35
C ASP A 928 9.35 19.27 -63.05
N LEU A 929 10.32 20.18 -62.85
CA LEU A 929 10.42 21.53 -63.44
C LEU A 929 11.52 22.36 -62.76
N HIS A 930 12.38 22.98 -63.57
CA HIS A 930 13.51 23.80 -63.11
C HIS A 930 13.12 25.23 -62.75
N THR A 931 13.93 25.88 -61.89
CA THR A 931 14.07 27.34 -61.87
C THR A 931 15.51 27.73 -62.27
N PRO A 932 15.70 28.80 -63.08
CA PRO A 932 17.02 29.20 -63.55
C PRO A 932 17.69 30.18 -62.59
N ASN A 933 18.66 29.69 -61.79
CA ASN A 933 19.90 30.39 -61.44
C ASN A 933 20.76 29.46 -60.56
N GLY A 934 21.85 28.93 -61.14
CA GLY A 934 22.62 27.85 -60.53
C GLY A 934 23.64 28.33 -59.49
N GLN A 935 23.37 28.12 -58.20
CA GLN A 935 24.36 27.93 -57.14
C GLN A 935 23.72 27.25 -55.92
N PHE A 936 24.13 26.01 -55.62
CA PHE A 936 23.65 25.30 -54.43
C PHE A 936 24.36 25.82 -53.17
N MET A 937 23.61 26.41 -52.24
CA MET A 937 24.13 26.74 -50.91
C MET A 937 24.11 25.52 -49.99
N THR A 938 25.27 25.17 -49.44
CA THR A 938 25.41 24.22 -48.34
C THR A 938 24.84 24.81 -47.05
N MET A 939 23.86 24.14 -46.42
CA MET A 939 23.32 24.55 -45.12
C MET A 939 24.27 24.20 -43.97
N ASP A 940 25.34 25.01 -43.82
CA ASP A 940 26.25 24.95 -42.67
C ASP A 940 26.43 26.34 -42.02
N ARG A 941 25.30 26.87 -41.55
CA ARG A 941 25.10 28.01 -40.62
C ARG A 941 23.64 27.90 -40.14
N TRP A 942 23.31 28.04 -38.86
CA TRP A 942 23.86 29.02 -37.92
C TRP A 942 24.49 28.40 -36.66
N ARG A 943 25.80 28.58 -36.52
CA ARG A 943 26.39 29.04 -35.25
C ARG A 943 26.85 30.48 -35.44
N THR A 944 26.66 31.33 -34.44
CA THR A 944 27.36 32.61 -34.31
C THR A 944 28.40 32.54 -33.19
N PRO A 945 29.50 33.31 -33.25
CA PRO A 945 30.76 32.92 -32.62
C PRO A 945 31.05 33.65 -31.31
N GLY A 946 31.99 33.10 -30.55
CA GLY A 946 32.55 33.72 -29.34
C GLY A 946 33.56 32.79 -28.68
N ALA A 947 34.83 32.88 -29.10
CA ALA A 947 35.91 32.07 -28.54
C ALA A 947 37.18 32.92 -28.35
N THR A 948 37.74 32.86 -27.15
CA THR A 948 39.17 33.02 -26.88
C THR A 948 39.57 31.93 -25.86
N PRO A 949 40.81 31.42 -25.88
CA PRO A 949 41.11 30.10 -25.33
C PRO A 949 41.78 30.16 -23.95
N HIS A 950 41.67 29.07 -23.18
CA HIS A 950 42.86 28.42 -22.62
C HIS A 950 42.64 26.94 -22.28
N THR A 951 43.77 26.25 -22.30
CA THR A 951 44.14 24.83 -22.12
C THR A 951 43.59 24.09 -20.88
N PRO A 952 43.69 22.73 -20.84
CA PRO A 952 42.72 21.88 -20.13
C PRO A 952 43.08 21.51 -18.68
N GLY A 953 42.08 20.98 -17.97
CA GLY A 953 42.22 20.14 -16.78
C GLY A 953 41.09 19.10 -16.76
N ASP A 954 41.44 17.81 -16.63
CA ASP A 954 40.50 16.69 -16.77
C ASP A 954 39.67 16.43 -15.50
N ASP A 955 38.36 16.22 -15.66
CA ASP A 955 37.55 15.42 -14.71
C ASP A 955 36.27 14.88 -15.42
N PRO A 956 36.24 13.60 -15.89
CA PRO A 956 35.19 13.12 -16.79
C PRO A 956 33.87 12.76 -16.08
N GLY A 957 32.92 13.69 -16.10
CA GLY A 957 31.61 13.58 -15.45
C GLY A 957 30.47 12.98 -16.29
N SER A 958 30.33 11.64 -16.25
CA SER A 958 29.08 10.87 -16.44
C SER A 958 28.47 10.62 -17.85
N TYR A 959 27.76 9.49 -17.93
CA TYR A 959 26.81 9.04 -18.96
C TYR A 959 27.32 8.72 -20.37
N ASP A 960 27.88 7.52 -20.49
CA ASP A 960 27.61 6.65 -21.64
C ASP A 960 27.15 5.27 -21.14
N TYR A 961 25.97 4.79 -21.55
CA TYR A 961 25.44 3.49 -21.10
C TYR A 961 24.38 2.86 -22.04
N PHE A 962 24.45 3.18 -23.35
CA PHE A 962 23.61 2.53 -24.38
C PHE A 962 24.38 2.20 -25.66
N ARG A 963 25.58 1.63 -25.51
CA ARG A 963 26.18 0.77 -26.55
C ARG A 963 26.51 -0.61 -25.98
N SER A 964 26.13 -1.64 -26.72
CA SER A 964 26.45 -3.04 -26.42
C SER A 964 27.73 -3.45 -27.12
N HIS A 965 28.73 -3.88 -26.37
CA HIS A 965 29.77 -4.75 -26.91
C HIS A 965 29.52 -6.19 -26.44
N GLY A 966 29.45 -7.10 -27.42
CA GLY A 966 29.90 -8.48 -27.17
C GLY A 966 31.42 -8.48 -27.12
N GLY A 967 31.99 -9.24 -26.19
CA GLY A 967 33.43 -9.45 -26.03
C GLY A 967 33.62 -10.76 -25.28
N LEU A 968 34.57 -11.59 -25.72
CA LEU A 968 34.64 -13.00 -25.32
C LEU A 968 35.28 -13.21 -23.93
N ARG A 969 34.59 -13.98 -23.09
CA ARG A 969 35.13 -15.13 -22.35
C ARG A 969 33.99 -16.02 -21.87
#